data_AF-A0A356KBZ2-F1
#
_entry.id   AF-A0A356KBZ2-F1
#
_cell.length_a   1.000
_cell.length_b   1.000
_cell.length_c   1.000
_cell.angle_alpha   90.00
_cell.angle_beta   90.00
_cell.angle_gamma   90.00
#
_symmetry.space_group_name_H-M   'P 1'
#
loop_
_entity.id
_entity.type
_entity.pdbx_description
1 polymer ?
#
loop_
_entity_poly.entity_id
_entity_poly.type
_entity_poly.pdbx_seq_one_letter_code
_entity_poly.pdbx_strand_id
1 'polypeptide(L)'
;AHVNGGHPPRGEAFVGAVKQLCELAGVSALEGQVSPKEQRAFQQAEARRRVLEVVTRITQRAYQGAAGAVARSYVSGRGLDEAATQRLGVGFYTTPAEVRQALEPELHAAAKDAGLFWDQLAGYVVFPWLDDWGRPLTLYFRWPGKQPPEGRPKTLALPGVGTKRSPLYFDRARAAGERDLVLVEGVLDAAVLQARGEARVVACVAAQLSKAQVTTLRRHKVTSVTICLDPDGAGEKGTLSCVRALDAAGIAAYVAPTLPDRLDPDELVLRDGIEGWRSHVAQAVGGARYRAERALAGVAPASPDPEKDRAVREVGAVVAGLRGPSAVRERSQIAKLLSKATGYTVKALKSELPQAGSAPVPSASKPKQDERGPKVTVWPYREEPGGLVWVKEHFDSSGQPAYEDVPLANFTARISAEVAEDDGAEERRFFEITAKLAQGATRVVQIPSSQFGGMGWVLEHLGAGAVVEPGRIVQERTRHGIQILSGSPPQRRVFTHLGWRKVEDRWVYLHAGGALGAEGAVEDVQVRLDDPLDRFALPEPPKGDELAEAVWACLRFLELAPKRLTIPLLALPYRAVQGEVDLTAFLYGGSGFHKSCLAALSQQHFGSDLHFQNLPGSWMSSANALEGTLFLAKNALFVIDDFIPTGSAHDRARSHRDVDRVVRGQGNRAGRQRMRPDSTLRPVKRSRALVLCTGEELPRGESLTARMIVLPVGPGDVNRELLSTCQADADAG
;
A
#
# COMPACT_ATOMS: atom_id res chain seq x y z
N ALA A 1 9.79 15.97 -16.20
CA ALA A 1 9.65 17.23 -16.94
C ALA A 1 8.18 17.43 -17.32
N HIS A 2 7.52 18.40 -16.71
CA HIS A 2 6.25 18.94 -17.19
C HIS A 2 6.59 20.28 -17.83
N VAL A 3 6.15 20.51 -19.07
CA VAL A 3 6.27 21.82 -19.73
C VAL A 3 4.86 22.25 -20.12
N ASN A 4 4.45 23.44 -19.68
CA ASN A 4 3.27 24.20 -20.10
C ASN A 4 1.92 23.45 -20.09
N GLY A 5 1.17 23.55 -18.97
CA GLY A 5 -0.28 23.38 -19.04
C GLY A 5 -0.83 21.94 -19.02
N GLY A 6 -0.15 21.01 -18.36
CA GLY A 6 -0.86 19.88 -17.73
C GLY A 6 -0.94 18.56 -18.49
N HIS A 7 -0.04 18.25 -19.44
CA HIS A 7 0.18 16.87 -19.88
C HIS A 7 1.68 16.57 -20.04
N PRO A 8 2.19 15.41 -19.55
CA PRO A 8 3.57 15.00 -19.81
C PRO A 8 3.76 14.82 -21.32
N PRO A 9 4.92 15.19 -21.91
CA PRO A 9 5.21 14.94 -23.31
C PRO A 9 5.15 13.43 -23.61
N ARG A 10 4.56 13.04 -24.75
CA ARG A 10 4.32 11.64 -25.15
C ARG A 10 4.79 11.37 -26.58
N GLY A 11 5.12 10.11 -26.87
CA GLY A 11 5.50 9.68 -28.23
C GLY A 11 6.75 10.38 -28.76
N GLU A 12 6.72 10.81 -30.01
CA GLU A 12 7.83 11.55 -30.64
C GLU A 12 8.19 12.84 -29.91
N ALA A 13 7.25 13.51 -29.23
CA ALA A 13 7.57 14.68 -28.43
C ALA A 13 8.34 14.32 -27.15
N PHE A 14 8.11 13.13 -26.58
CA PHE A 14 8.91 12.62 -25.47
C PHE A 14 10.29 12.16 -25.94
N VAL A 15 10.35 11.39 -27.03
CA VAL A 15 11.63 10.96 -27.62
C VAL A 15 12.43 12.16 -28.11
N GLY A 16 11.76 13.16 -28.69
CA GLY A 16 12.32 14.45 -29.10
C GLY A 16 12.80 15.27 -27.91
N ALA A 17 12.02 15.36 -26.83
CA ALA A 17 12.46 16.02 -25.60
C ALA A 17 13.66 15.29 -24.96
N VAL A 18 13.67 13.96 -24.97
CA VAL A 18 14.80 13.15 -24.49
C VAL A 18 16.03 13.35 -25.38
N LYS A 19 15.88 13.36 -26.71
CA LYS A 19 16.98 13.65 -27.65
C LYS A 19 17.51 15.07 -27.52
N GLN A 20 16.63 16.05 -27.39
CA GLN A 20 16.99 17.45 -27.18
C GLN A 20 17.66 17.65 -25.83
N LEU A 21 17.23 16.93 -24.78
CA LEU A 21 17.92 16.88 -23.49
C LEU A 21 19.29 16.19 -23.60
N CYS A 22 19.42 15.14 -24.40
CA CYS A 22 20.70 14.49 -24.70
C CYS A 22 21.66 15.45 -25.44
N GLU A 23 21.18 16.20 -26.45
CA GLU A 23 21.96 17.22 -27.16
C GLU A 23 22.36 18.38 -26.26
N LEU A 24 21.43 18.91 -25.47
CA LEU A 24 21.71 19.98 -24.49
C LEU A 24 22.66 19.53 -23.37
N ALA A 25 22.65 18.24 -23.03
CA ALA A 25 23.55 17.65 -22.05
C ALA A 25 24.88 17.17 -22.66
N GLY A 26 25.07 17.26 -23.98
CA GLY A 26 26.27 16.78 -24.68
C GLY A 26 26.47 15.25 -24.63
N VAL A 27 25.40 14.48 -24.42
CA VAL A 27 25.43 13.02 -24.29
C VAL A 27 24.80 12.39 -25.53
N SER A 28 25.48 11.44 -26.16
CA SER A 28 24.85 10.58 -27.19
C SER A 28 23.66 9.86 -26.56
N ALA A 29 22.47 9.97 -27.15
CA ALA A 29 21.31 9.18 -26.71
C ALA A 29 21.73 7.71 -26.64
N LEU A 30 21.38 7.01 -25.55
CA LEU A 30 21.78 5.61 -25.28
C LEU A 30 21.31 4.67 -26.42
N GLU A 31 22.09 4.60 -27.49
CA GLU A 31 22.01 3.62 -28.55
C GLU A 31 22.78 2.38 -28.09
N GLY A 32 22.14 1.55 -27.28
CA GLY A 32 22.73 0.27 -26.87
C GLY A 32 21.81 -0.56 -25.98
N GLN A 33 21.47 -1.76 -26.46
CA GLN A 33 20.78 -2.87 -25.77
C GLN A 33 19.25 -2.89 -25.77
N VAL A 34 18.61 -2.48 -26.87
CA VAL A 34 17.26 -2.99 -27.21
C VAL A 34 17.38 -3.64 -28.58
N SER A 35 17.00 -4.92 -28.71
CA SER A 35 17.03 -5.54 -30.03
C SER A 35 16.11 -4.74 -30.98
N PRO A 36 16.42 -4.67 -32.29
CA PRO A 36 15.53 -3.98 -33.24
C PRO A 36 14.07 -4.48 -33.17
N LYS A 37 13.88 -5.74 -32.77
CA LYS A 37 12.57 -6.36 -32.52
C LYS A 37 11.87 -5.78 -31.28
N GLU A 38 12.57 -5.65 -30.16
CA GLU A 38 12.01 -5.07 -28.93
C GLU A 38 11.76 -3.57 -29.06
N GLN A 39 12.62 -2.85 -29.78
CA GLN A 39 12.46 -1.43 -30.03
C GLN A 39 11.23 -1.17 -30.91
N ARG A 40 11.05 -1.97 -31.97
CA ARG A 40 9.83 -1.96 -32.79
C ARG A 40 8.59 -2.32 -31.98
N ALA A 41 8.65 -3.34 -31.13
CA ALA A 41 7.53 -3.74 -30.29
C ALA A 41 7.13 -2.65 -29.29
N PHE A 42 8.11 -1.96 -28.70
CA PHE A 42 7.88 -0.81 -27.82
C PHE A 42 7.28 0.37 -28.58
N GLN A 43 7.84 0.73 -29.74
CA GLN A 43 7.30 1.79 -30.60
C GLN A 43 5.87 1.50 -31.03
N GLN A 44 5.56 0.26 -31.44
CA GLN A 44 4.21 -0.17 -31.79
C GLN A 44 3.25 -0.09 -30.60
N ALA A 45 3.68 -0.52 -29.41
CA ALA A 45 2.87 -0.44 -28.20
C ALA A 45 2.55 1.02 -27.81
N GLU A 46 3.54 1.92 -27.91
CA GLU A 46 3.36 3.35 -27.63
C GLU A 46 2.51 4.06 -28.70
N ALA A 47 2.73 3.77 -29.98
CA ALA A 47 1.91 4.27 -31.08
C ALA A 47 0.44 3.83 -30.91
N ARG A 48 0.21 2.57 -30.54
CA ARG A 48 -1.13 2.06 -30.24
C ARG A 48 -1.74 2.78 -29.04
N ARG A 49 -0.99 3.04 -27.97
CA ARG A 49 -1.51 3.80 -26.81
C ARG A 49 -1.89 5.23 -27.19
N ARG A 50 -1.01 5.92 -27.92
CA ARG A 50 -1.23 7.29 -28.38
C ARG A 50 -2.50 7.39 -29.23
N VAL A 51 -2.69 6.47 -30.18
CA VAL A 51 -3.88 6.51 -31.05
C VAL A 51 -5.18 6.22 -30.27
N LEU A 52 -5.16 5.30 -29.30
CA LEU A 52 -6.33 5.05 -28.45
C LEU A 52 -6.71 6.27 -27.60
N GLU A 53 -5.73 6.98 -27.06
CA GLU A 53 -5.97 8.22 -26.33
C GLU A 53 -6.60 9.30 -27.21
N VAL A 54 -6.04 9.51 -28.40
CA VAL A 54 -6.54 10.53 -29.33
C VAL A 54 -7.96 10.18 -29.77
N VAL A 55 -8.22 8.92 -30.15
CA VAL A 55 -9.56 8.50 -30.54
C VAL A 55 -10.55 8.57 -29.39
N THR A 56 -10.14 8.30 -28.14
CA THR A 56 -10.99 8.53 -26.98
C THR A 56 -11.47 9.98 -26.90
N ARG A 57 -10.59 10.96 -27.13
CA ARG A 57 -10.98 12.38 -27.14
C ARG A 57 -11.88 12.73 -28.32
N ILE A 58 -11.63 12.15 -29.49
CA ILE A 58 -12.50 12.34 -30.67
C ILE A 58 -13.91 11.84 -30.37
N THR A 59 -14.04 10.63 -29.80
CA THR A 59 -15.34 10.05 -29.48
C THR A 59 -16.04 10.78 -28.34
N GLN A 60 -15.31 11.34 -27.37
CA GLN A 60 -15.88 12.20 -26.32
C GLN A 60 -16.45 13.51 -26.89
N ARG A 61 -15.75 14.16 -27.82
CA ARG A 61 -16.27 15.35 -28.51
C ARG A 61 -17.53 15.02 -29.31
N ALA A 62 -17.51 13.91 -30.04
CA ALA A 62 -18.69 13.44 -30.78
C ALA A 62 -19.87 13.09 -29.85
N TYR A 63 -19.58 12.53 -28.67
CA TYR A 63 -20.57 12.24 -27.64
C TYR A 63 -21.22 13.49 -27.06
N GLN A 64 -20.51 14.61 -26.96
CA GLN A 64 -21.07 15.90 -26.52
C GLN A 64 -21.86 16.60 -27.63
N GLY A 65 -21.47 16.41 -28.89
CA GLY A 65 -22.13 17.01 -30.05
C GLY A 65 -23.51 16.42 -30.38
N ALA A 66 -24.12 16.90 -31.47
CA ALA A 66 -25.44 16.45 -31.92
C ALA A 66 -25.47 14.94 -32.22
N ALA A 67 -24.40 14.38 -32.79
CA ALA A 67 -24.29 12.96 -33.13
C ALA A 67 -24.42 12.03 -31.90
N GLY A 68 -23.97 12.48 -30.73
CA GLY A 68 -24.01 11.71 -29.48
C GLY A 68 -25.39 11.66 -28.79
N ALA A 69 -26.43 12.31 -29.31
CA ALA A 69 -27.72 12.41 -28.62
C ALA A 69 -28.34 11.05 -28.24
N VAL A 70 -28.28 10.07 -29.14
CA VAL A 70 -28.77 8.69 -28.89
C VAL A 70 -27.96 8.02 -27.78
N ALA A 71 -26.63 8.18 -27.79
CA ALA A 71 -25.76 7.62 -26.76
C ALA A 71 -26.04 8.24 -25.38
N ARG A 72 -26.19 9.57 -25.31
CA ARG A 72 -26.54 10.30 -24.07
C ARG A 72 -27.87 9.84 -23.50
N SER A 73 -28.91 9.72 -24.35
CA SER A 73 -30.21 9.22 -23.93
C SER A 73 -30.13 7.78 -23.41
N TYR A 74 -29.35 6.92 -24.07
CA TYR A 74 -29.16 5.53 -23.66
C TYR A 74 -28.47 5.42 -22.30
N VAL A 75 -27.31 6.09 -22.10
CA VAL A 75 -26.56 5.96 -20.84
C VAL A 75 -27.25 6.65 -19.66
N SER A 76 -27.95 7.76 -19.91
CA SER A 76 -28.80 8.41 -18.90
C SER A 76 -29.94 7.49 -18.47
N GLY A 77 -30.59 6.78 -19.40
CA GLY A 77 -31.59 5.77 -19.10
C GLY A 77 -31.04 4.57 -18.30
N ARG A 78 -29.72 4.33 -18.32
CA ARG A 78 -29.02 3.35 -17.48
C ARG A 78 -28.50 3.92 -16.16
N GLY A 79 -28.80 5.19 -15.85
CA GLY A 79 -28.44 5.82 -14.57
C GLY A 79 -27.05 6.44 -14.50
N LEU A 80 -26.42 6.73 -15.65
CA LEU A 80 -25.20 7.52 -15.73
C LEU A 80 -25.54 8.99 -16.04
N ASP A 81 -25.26 9.88 -15.10
CA ASP A 81 -25.40 11.33 -15.30
C ASP A 81 -24.22 11.92 -16.11
N GLU A 82 -24.34 13.20 -16.48
CA GLU A 82 -23.32 13.88 -17.27
C GLU A 82 -21.95 13.87 -16.58
N ALA A 83 -21.91 14.14 -15.28
CA ALA A 83 -20.67 14.15 -14.50
C ALA A 83 -20.01 12.75 -14.46
N ALA A 84 -20.79 11.69 -14.32
CA ALA A 84 -20.34 10.31 -14.38
C ALA A 84 -19.79 9.97 -15.77
N THR A 85 -20.51 10.32 -16.83
CA THR A 85 -20.06 10.07 -18.21
C THR A 85 -18.75 10.81 -18.53
N GLN A 86 -18.58 12.03 -18.03
CA GLN A 86 -17.33 12.78 -18.14
C GLN A 86 -16.19 12.12 -17.35
N ARG A 87 -16.43 11.74 -16.08
CA ARG A 87 -15.43 11.07 -15.23
C ARG A 87 -14.99 9.72 -15.78
N LEU A 88 -15.91 8.96 -16.38
CA LEU A 88 -15.65 7.65 -16.99
C LEU A 88 -15.08 7.78 -18.42
N GLY A 89 -15.11 8.99 -18.99
CA GLY A 89 -14.62 9.27 -20.33
C GLY A 89 -15.47 8.65 -21.43
N VAL A 90 -16.78 8.51 -21.22
CA VAL A 90 -17.71 7.93 -22.19
C VAL A 90 -17.70 8.73 -23.49
N GLY A 91 -17.64 8.01 -24.61
CA GLY A 91 -17.62 8.58 -25.96
C GLY A 91 -18.71 7.98 -26.85
N PHE A 92 -18.78 8.48 -28.09
CA PHE A 92 -19.64 7.98 -29.14
C PHE A 92 -18.82 7.85 -30.41
N TYR A 93 -18.86 6.66 -31.02
CA TYR A 93 -18.15 6.38 -32.25
C TYR A 93 -19.08 6.68 -33.43
N THR A 94 -18.78 7.73 -34.21
CA THR A 94 -19.63 8.14 -35.33
C THR A 94 -19.42 7.25 -36.57
N THR A 95 -18.46 7.57 -37.43
CA THR A 95 -18.09 6.76 -38.59
C THR A 95 -16.57 6.63 -38.69
N PRO A 96 -16.02 5.56 -39.28
CA PRO A 96 -14.58 5.47 -39.52
C PRO A 96 -14.03 6.61 -40.38
N ALA A 97 -14.84 7.14 -41.30
CA ALA A 97 -14.46 8.26 -42.15
C ALA A 97 -14.25 9.54 -41.32
N GLU A 98 -15.19 9.87 -40.43
CA GLU A 98 -15.08 11.03 -39.54
C GLU A 98 -13.94 10.86 -38.54
N VAL A 99 -13.78 9.68 -37.95
CA VAL A 99 -12.66 9.41 -37.03
C VAL A 99 -11.33 9.50 -37.75
N ARG A 100 -11.23 9.02 -39.00
CA ARG A 100 -10.03 9.17 -39.83
C ARG A 100 -9.75 10.63 -40.17
N GLN A 101 -10.78 11.41 -40.49
CA GLN A 101 -10.66 12.84 -40.82
C GLN A 101 -10.21 13.66 -39.60
N ALA A 102 -10.70 13.31 -38.40
CA ALA A 102 -10.34 13.98 -37.15
C ALA A 102 -9.00 13.51 -36.56
N LEU A 103 -8.38 12.46 -37.13
CA LEU A 103 -7.12 11.89 -36.66
C LEU A 103 -5.96 12.41 -37.50
N GLU A 104 -4.88 12.81 -36.83
CA GLU A 104 -3.63 13.20 -37.49
C GLU A 104 -3.13 12.10 -38.44
N PRO A 105 -2.71 12.43 -39.69
CA PRO A 105 -2.27 11.45 -40.69
C PRO A 105 -1.23 10.45 -40.19
N GLU A 106 -0.30 10.90 -39.33
CA GLU A 106 0.76 10.10 -38.73
C GLU A 106 0.24 8.94 -37.86
N LEU A 107 -0.97 9.07 -37.30
CA LEU A 107 -1.58 8.05 -36.46
C LEU A 107 -2.47 7.06 -37.25
N HIS A 108 -2.67 7.27 -38.56
CA HIS A 108 -3.59 6.45 -39.35
C HIS A 108 -3.14 4.99 -39.43
N ALA A 109 -1.84 4.73 -39.55
CA ALA A 109 -1.31 3.36 -39.55
C ALA A 109 -1.61 2.64 -38.23
N ALA A 110 -1.30 3.30 -37.10
CA ALA A 110 -1.59 2.75 -35.77
C ALA A 110 -3.10 2.56 -35.51
N ALA A 111 -3.95 3.47 -36.02
CA ALA A 111 -5.40 3.34 -35.95
C ALA A 111 -5.91 2.13 -36.73
N LYS A 112 -5.41 1.95 -37.95
CA LYS A 112 -5.72 0.80 -38.80
C LYS A 112 -5.33 -0.50 -38.10
N ASP A 113 -4.10 -0.58 -37.58
CA ASP A 113 -3.59 -1.76 -36.88
C ASP A 113 -4.35 -2.07 -35.58
N ALA A 114 -4.82 -1.03 -34.88
CA ALA A 114 -5.66 -1.18 -33.70
C ALA A 114 -7.11 -1.59 -34.02
N GLY A 115 -7.50 -1.65 -35.29
CA GLY A 115 -8.87 -1.97 -35.73
C GLY A 115 -9.87 -0.82 -35.60
N LEU A 116 -9.39 0.42 -35.45
CA LEU A 116 -10.25 1.59 -35.27
C LEU A 116 -11.00 1.97 -36.54
N PHE A 117 -10.53 1.61 -37.74
CA PHE A 117 -11.23 1.92 -38.99
C PHE A 117 -12.23 0.85 -39.44
N TRP A 118 -12.73 0.04 -38.52
CA TRP A 118 -13.71 -0.99 -38.86
C TRP A 118 -15.12 -0.41 -38.95
N ASP A 119 -15.78 -0.60 -40.10
CA ASP A 119 -17.12 -0.06 -40.39
C ASP A 119 -18.21 -0.48 -39.39
N GLN A 120 -18.02 -1.60 -38.71
CA GLN A 120 -18.98 -2.08 -37.71
C GLN A 120 -18.96 -1.27 -36.40
N LEU A 121 -17.96 -0.41 -36.17
CA LEU A 121 -17.88 0.42 -34.95
C LEU A 121 -18.83 1.62 -34.96
N ALA A 122 -19.38 1.98 -36.13
CA ALA A 122 -20.26 3.12 -36.28
C ALA A 122 -21.53 2.99 -35.41
N GLY A 123 -21.83 4.03 -34.63
CA GLY A 123 -23.02 4.13 -33.78
C GLY A 123 -22.88 3.56 -32.36
N TYR A 124 -21.70 3.12 -31.95
CA TYR A 124 -21.50 2.53 -30.61
C TYR A 124 -21.14 3.59 -29.56
N VAL A 125 -21.64 3.38 -28.33
CA VAL A 125 -21.14 4.06 -27.13
C VAL A 125 -19.77 3.48 -26.79
N VAL A 126 -18.81 4.36 -26.53
CA VAL A 126 -17.41 4.01 -26.28
C VAL A 126 -17.11 4.15 -24.80
N PHE A 127 -16.56 3.10 -24.20
CA PHE A 127 -16.01 3.12 -22.85
C PHE A 127 -14.49 2.90 -22.94
N PRO A 128 -13.67 3.87 -22.52
CA PRO A 128 -12.22 3.67 -22.46
C PRO A 128 -11.87 2.58 -21.45
N TRP A 129 -11.02 1.64 -21.87
CA TRP A 129 -10.49 0.61 -20.98
C TRP A 129 -9.02 0.86 -20.76
N LEU A 130 -8.66 1.15 -19.51
CA LEU A 130 -7.29 1.44 -19.09
C LEU A 130 -6.59 0.20 -18.50
N ASP A 131 -5.26 0.19 -18.54
CA ASP A 131 -4.46 -0.82 -17.87
C ASP A 131 -4.34 -0.53 -16.37
N ASP A 132 -3.71 -1.43 -15.64
CA ASP A 132 -3.52 -1.32 -14.20
C ASP A 132 -2.75 -0.07 -13.76
N TRP A 133 -2.15 0.70 -14.67
CA TRP A 133 -1.48 1.98 -14.39
C TRP A 133 -2.25 3.21 -14.90
N GLY A 134 -3.48 3.04 -15.38
CA GLY A 134 -4.30 4.12 -15.92
C GLY A 134 -3.92 4.52 -17.35
N ARG A 135 -3.22 3.66 -18.11
CA ARG A 135 -2.86 3.94 -19.51
C ARG A 135 -3.86 3.30 -20.48
N PRO A 136 -4.15 3.90 -21.65
CA PRO A 136 -5.06 3.30 -22.63
C PRO A 136 -4.67 1.87 -23.00
N LEU A 137 -5.58 0.93 -22.75
CA LEU A 137 -5.38 -0.49 -23.02
C LEU A 137 -6.18 -0.93 -24.25
N THR A 138 -7.46 -0.57 -24.29
CA THR A 138 -8.35 -0.83 -25.43
C THR A 138 -9.58 0.10 -25.36
N LEU A 139 -10.47 -0.01 -26.34
CA LEU A 139 -11.79 0.60 -26.30
C LEU A 139 -12.84 -0.50 -26.26
N TYR A 140 -13.86 -0.30 -25.43
CA TYR A 140 -15.06 -1.12 -25.41
C TYR A 140 -16.21 -0.37 -26.07
N PHE A 141 -17.00 -1.10 -26.84
CA PHE A 141 -18.09 -0.58 -27.64
C PHE A 141 -19.38 -1.27 -27.24
N ARG A 142 -20.41 -0.47 -26.91
CA ARG A 142 -21.76 -0.92 -26.59
C ARG A 142 -22.78 -0.30 -27.55
N TRP A 143 -23.62 -1.11 -28.18
CA TRP A 143 -24.70 -0.61 -29.02
C TRP A 143 -25.80 0.06 -28.16
N PRO A 144 -26.20 1.32 -28.43
CA PRO A 144 -27.18 2.06 -27.63
C PRO A 144 -28.66 1.71 -27.92
N GLY A 145 -28.99 0.44 -28.17
CA GLY A 145 -30.34 0.02 -28.54
C GLY A 145 -30.67 -1.44 -28.19
N LYS A 146 -31.92 -1.85 -28.44
CA LYS A 146 -32.39 -3.22 -28.15
C LYS A 146 -31.61 -4.27 -28.95
N GLN A 147 -31.47 -4.05 -30.25
CA GLN A 147 -30.69 -4.91 -31.15
C GLN A 147 -29.78 -4.05 -32.04
N PRO A 148 -28.54 -4.49 -32.28
CA PRO A 148 -27.66 -3.89 -33.29
C PRO A 148 -28.15 -4.22 -34.71
N PRO A 149 -27.66 -3.51 -35.74
CA PRO A 149 -27.88 -3.88 -37.13
C PRO A 149 -27.43 -5.33 -37.40
N GLU A 150 -28.05 -5.96 -38.40
CA GLU A 150 -27.77 -7.35 -38.76
C GLU A 150 -26.27 -7.60 -38.96
N GLY A 151 -25.77 -8.71 -38.40
CA GLY A 151 -24.36 -9.10 -38.49
C GLY A 151 -23.40 -8.37 -37.53
N ARG A 152 -23.89 -7.49 -36.64
CA ARG A 152 -23.05 -6.81 -35.63
C ARG A 152 -23.31 -7.31 -34.21
N PRO A 153 -22.29 -7.47 -33.35
CA PRO A 153 -22.50 -7.90 -31.96
C PRO A 153 -22.99 -6.73 -31.09
N LYS A 154 -23.80 -7.02 -30.06
CA LYS A 154 -24.29 -5.99 -29.11
C LYS A 154 -23.15 -5.28 -28.36
N THR A 155 -22.04 -6.00 -28.17
CA THR A 155 -20.85 -5.53 -27.46
C THR A 155 -19.59 -6.06 -28.13
N LEU A 156 -18.53 -5.26 -28.14
CA LEU A 156 -17.21 -5.70 -28.57
C LEU A 156 -16.10 -4.85 -27.95
N ALA A 157 -14.87 -5.35 -27.99
CA ALA A 157 -13.67 -4.58 -27.67
C ALA A 157 -12.70 -4.67 -28.85
N LEU A 158 -11.79 -3.69 -28.98
CA LEU A 158 -10.79 -3.77 -30.06
C LEU A 158 -9.95 -5.05 -29.95
N PRO A 159 -9.58 -5.65 -31.08
CA PRO A 159 -8.73 -6.84 -31.11
C PRO A 159 -7.31 -6.55 -30.61
N GLY A 160 -6.60 -7.60 -30.25
CA GLY A 160 -5.17 -7.56 -29.92
C GLY A 160 -4.81 -8.38 -28.69
N VAL A 161 -3.60 -8.93 -28.67
CA VAL A 161 -3.09 -9.75 -27.56
C VAL A 161 -2.87 -8.88 -26.33
N GLY A 162 -3.36 -9.32 -25.16
CA GLY A 162 -3.14 -8.63 -23.89
C GLY A 162 -3.90 -7.31 -23.73
N THR A 163 -4.84 -7.00 -24.63
CA THR A 163 -5.71 -5.79 -24.60
C THR A 163 -6.82 -5.85 -23.55
N LYS A 164 -6.94 -6.98 -22.84
CA LYS A 164 -7.87 -7.18 -21.71
C LYS A 164 -7.15 -7.74 -20.47
N ARG A 165 -5.84 -7.48 -20.36
CA ARG A 165 -4.98 -8.04 -19.28
C ARG A 165 -5.28 -7.49 -17.88
N SER A 166 -6.01 -6.38 -17.80
CA SER A 166 -6.48 -5.78 -16.55
C SER A 166 -8.02 -5.83 -16.55
N PRO A 167 -8.68 -6.14 -15.43
CA PRO A 167 -10.12 -5.92 -15.32
C PRO A 167 -10.46 -4.46 -15.60
N LEU A 168 -11.62 -4.21 -16.18
CA LEU A 168 -12.08 -2.85 -16.47
C LEU A 168 -12.28 -2.09 -15.14
N TYR A 169 -11.84 -0.83 -15.12
CA TYR A 169 -11.87 0.09 -13.98
C TYR A 169 -11.11 -0.35 -12.74
N PHE A 170 -10.25 -1.37 -12.86
CA PHE A 170 -9.31 -1.73 -11.81
C PHE A 170 -8.29 -0.62 -11.52
N ASP A 171 -7.93 0.18 -12.53
CA ASP A 171 -7.10 1.38 -12.34
C ASP A 171 -7.73 2.36 -11.34
N ARG A 172 -9.05 2.53 -11.40
CA ARG A 172 -9.83 3.43 -10.54
C ARG A 172 -9.98 2.85 -9.13
N ALA A 173 -10.35 1.57 -9.02
CA ALA A 173 -10.41 0.87 -7.74
C ALA A 173 -9.06 0.94 -7.00
N ARG A 174 -7.97 0.73 -7.73
CA ARG A 174 -6.61 0.82 -7.17
C ARG A 174 -6.22 2.24 -6.79
N ALA A 175 -6.57 3.25 -7.60
CA ALA A 175 -6.33 4.65 -7.25
C ALA A 175 -7.07 5.06 -5.96
N ALA A 176 -8.24 4.45 -5.70
CA ALA A 176 -8.97 4.59 -4.45
C ALA A 176 -8.37 3.79 -3.27
N GLY A 177 -7.32 2.99 -3.50
CA GLY A 177 -6.66 2.18 -2.47
C GLY A 177 -7.32 0.82 -2.21
N GLU A 178 -8.30 0.43 -3.01
CA GLU A 178 -9.07 -0.79 -2.79
C GLU A 178 -8.24 -2.05 -3.03
N ARG A 179 -8.36 -3.00 -2.10
CA ARG A 179 -7.76 -4.35 -2.20
C ARG A 179 -8.79 -5.46 -2.04
N ASP A 180 -9.97 -5.13 -1.57
CA ASP A 180 -11.16 -5.96 -1.64
C ASP A 180 -11.98 -5.47 -2.84
N LEU A 181 -12.23 -6.34 -3.81
CA LEU A 181 -12.91 -5.97 -5.06
C LEU A 181 -14.26 -6.66 -5.17
N VAL A 182 -15.15 -6.09 -5.97
CA VAL A 182 -16.39 -6.75 -6.41
C VAL A 182 -16.30 -6.96 -7.91
N LEU A 183 -16.43 -8.20 -8.36
CA LEU A 183 -16.32 -8.57 -9.77
C LEU A 183 -17.71 -8.72 -10.40
N VAL A 184 -17.97 -7.93 -11.43
CA VAL A 184 -19.17 -8.00 -12.29
C VAL A 184 -18.79 -8.41 -13.72
N GLU A 185 -19.78 -8.80 -14.52
CA GLU A 185 -19.53 -9.24 -15.90
C GLU A 185 -19.39 -8.06 -16.87
N GLY A 186 -20.38 -7.15 -16.89
CA GLY A 186 -20.52 -6.13 -17.90
C GLY A 186 -19.81 -4.81 -17.60
N VAL A 187 -19.58 -4.05 -18.68
CA VAL A 187 -19.02 -2.69 -18.60
C VAL A 187 -19.99 -1.69 -18.00
N LEU A 188 -21.29 -1.83 -18.31
CA LEU A 188 -22.32 -0.95 -17.78
C LEU A 188 -22.50 -1.17 -16.27
N ASP A 189 -22.48 -2.41 -15.81
CA ASP A 189 -22.49 -2.76 -14.40
C ASP A 189 -21.41 -2.01 -13.63
N ALA A 190 -20.16 -2.16 -14.07
CA ALA A 190 -19.04 -1.50 -13.41
C ALA A 190 -19.10 0.03 -13.54
N ALA A 191 -19.55 0.55 -14.69
CA ALA A 191 -19.70 1.99 -14.89
C ALA A 191 -20.73 2.60 -13.94
N VAL A 192 -21.93 2.01 -13.87
CA VAL A 192 -23.05 2.50 -13.04
C VAL A 192 -22.70 2.38 -11.56
N LEU A 193 -22.14 1.25 -11.14
CA LEU A 193 -21.75 1.03 -9.75
C LEU A 193 -20.66 1.98 -9.28
N GLN A 194 -19.59 2.17 -10.06
CA GLN A 194 -18.56 3.14 -9.71
C GLN A 194 -19.08 4.58 -9.77
N ALA A 195 -19.94 4.92 -10.73
CA ALA A 195 -20.56 6.24 -10.82
C ALA A 195 -21.40 6.57 -9.58
N ARG A 196 -22.00 5.54 -8.95
CA ARG A 196 -22.82 5.65 -7.73
C ARG A 196 -22.05 5.41 -6.44
N GLY A 197 -20.71 5.39 -6.49
CA GLY A 197 -19.86 5.41 -5.30
C GLY A 197 -19.44 4.04 -4.76
N GLU A 198 -19.57 2.97 -5.53
CA GLU A 198 -18.94 1.68 -5.21
C GLU A 198 -17.61 1.53 -5.97
N ALA A 199 -16.53 2.08 -5.40
CA ALA A 199 -15.21 2.13 -6.04
C ALA A 199 -14.55 0.75 -6.21
N ARG A 200 -14.97 -0.27 -5.45
CA ARG A 200 -14.42 -1.63 -5.48
C ARG A 200 -14.81 -2.43 -6.71
N VAL A 201 -15.85 -2.00 -7.43
CA VAL A 201 -16.41 -2.78 -8.54
C VAL A 201 -15.50 -2.74 -9.77
N VAL A 202 -15.19 -3.90 -10.33
CA VAL A 202 -14.42 -4.09 -11.56
C VAL A 202 -15.12 -5.10 -12.47
N ALA A 203 -14.94 -4.98 -13.79
CA ALA A 203 -15.53 -5.95 -14.73
C ALA A 203 -14.50 -6.88 -15.37
N CYS A 204 -14.81 -8.18 -15.47
CA CYS A 204 -14.03 -9.11 -16.29
C CYS A 204 -14.31 -8.96 -17.79
N VAL A 205 -15.48 -8.43 -18.16
CA VAL A 205 -15.95 -8.24 -19.55
C VAL A 205 -15.91 -9.55 -20.35
N ALA A 206 -16.38 -10.59 -19.67
CA ALA A 206 -16.57 -11.98 -20.05
C ALA A 206 -17.21 -12.70 -18.86
N ALA A 207 -17.73 -13.91 -19.04
CA ALA A 207 -18.26 -14.71 -17.92
C ALA A 207 -17.19 -15.24 -16.94
N GLN A 208 -15.90 -15.00 -17.17
CA GLN A 208 -14.82 -15.45 -16.28
C GLN A 208 -13.55 -14.59 -16.38
N LEU A 209 -12.75 -14.57 -15.30
CA LEU A 209 -11.44 -13.94 -15.27
C LEU A 209 -10.43 -14.69 -16.16
N SER A 210 -9.70 -13.95 -16.98
CA SER A 210 -8.55 -14.48 -17.72
C SER A 210 -7.32 -14.66 -16.81
N LYS A 211 -6.40 -15.55 -17.20
CA LYS A 211 -5.10 -15.72 -16.51
C LYS A 211 -4.33 -14.41 -16.38
N ALA A 212 -4.41 -13.55 -17.40
CA ALA A 212 -3.75 -12.25 -17.39
C ALA A 212 -4.37 -11.30 -16.35
N GLN A 213 -5.70 -11.25 -16.26
CA GLN A 213 -6.40 -10.47 -15.24
C GLN A 213 -6.05 -10.95 -13.82
N VAL A 214 -6.08 -12.26 -13.58
CA VAL A 214 -5.70 -12.84 -12.28
C VAL A 214 -4.24 -12.52 -11.93
N THR A 215 -3.34 -12.62 -12.90
CA THR A 215 -1.93 -12.24 -12.72
C THR A 215 -1.78 -10.77 -12.37
N THR A 216 -2.56 -9.88 -13.00
CA THR A 216 -2.61 -8.45 -12.68
C THR A 216 -3.12 -8.23 -11.25
N LEU A 217 -4.25 -8.84 -10.85
CA LEU A 217 -4.78 -8.73 -9.49
C LEU A 217 -3.76 -9.21 -8.43
N ARG A 218 -3.09 -10.34 -8.69
CA ARG A 218 -2.04 -10.88 -7.81
C ARG A 218 -0.83 -9.93 -7.70
N ARG A 219 -0.38 -9.36 -8.82
CA ARG A 219 0.73 -8.38 -8.86
C ARG A 219 0.46 -7.19 -7.94
N HIS A 220 -0.79 -6.75 -7.88
CA HIS A 220 -1.25 -5.62 -7.06
C HIS A 220 -1.70 -6.02 -5.65
N LYS A 221 -1.48 -7.27 -5.23
CA LYS A 221 -1.77 -7.77 -3.88
C LYS A 221 -3.23 -7.55 -3.44
N VAL A 222 -4.16 -7.77 -4.38
CA VAL A 222 -5.60 -7.84 -4.07
C VAL A 222 -5.82 -8.94 -3.04
N THR A 223 -6.52 -8.61 -1.96
CA THR A 223 -6.72 -9.49 -0.79
C THR A 223 -7.93 -10.38 -1.00
N SER A 224 -8.98 -9.85 -1.60
CA SER A 224 -10.25 -10.55 -1.80
C SER A 224 -11.00 -10.05 -3.03
N VAL A 225 -11.83 -10.93 -3.59
CA VAL A 225 -12.75 -10.61 -4.68
C VAL A 225 -14.09 -11.26 -4.39
N THR A 226 -15.14 -10.44 -4.29
CA THR A 226 -16.54 -10.89 -4.23
C THR A 226 -17.11 -10.96 -5.64
N ILE A 227 -17.54 -12.14 -6.06
CA ILE A 227 -18.03 -12.42 -7.41
C ILE A 227 -19.55 -12.22 -7.43
N CYS A 228 -20.03 -11.34 -8.31
CA CYS A 228 -21.44 -11.08 -8.57
C CYS A 228 -21.64 -10.97 -10.09
N LEU A 229 -21.67 -12.12 -10.76
CA LEU A 229 -21.91 -12.20 -12.21
C LEU A 229 -23.41 -12.26 -12.53
N ASP A 230 -23.73 -12.10 -13.80
CA ASP A 230 -25.11 -12.09 -14.29
C ASP A 230 -25.81 -13.43 -13.98
N PRO A 231 -27.13 -13.41 -13.74
CA PRO A 231 -27.90 -14.59 -13.31
C PRO A 231 -28.22 -15.58 -14.44
N ASP A 232 -27.62 -15.43 -15.63
CA ASP A 232 -27.86 -16.32 -16.76
C ASP A 232 -27.14 -17.68 -16.59
N GLY A 233 -27.56 -18.70 -17.34
CA GLY A 233 -27.05 -20.08 -17.18
C GLY A 233 -25.53 -20.24 -17.44
N ALA A 234 -24.87 -19.23 -18.03
CA ALA A 234 -23.42 -19.19 -18.19
C ALA A 234 -22.70 -18.72 -16.91
N GLY A 235 -23.36 -17.89 -16.09
CA GLY A 235 -22.85 -17.30 -14.86
C GLY A 235 -22.42 -18.31 -13.78
N GLU A 236 -23.05 -19.49 -13.69
CA GLU A 236 -22.69 -20.48 -12.66
C GLU A 236 -21.33 -21.13 -12.90
N LYS A 237 -21.08 -21.57 -14.15
CA LYS A 237 -19.78 -22.13 -14.57
C LYS A 237 -18.71 -21.04 -14.52
N GLY A 238 -19.06 -19.83 -14.94
CA GLY A 238 -18.21 -18.64 -14.85
C GLY A 238 -17.76 -18.34 -13.42
N THR A 239 -18.72 -18.31 -12.49
CA THR A 239 -18.48 -18.09 -11.06
C THR A 239 -17.54 -19.15 -10.49
N LEU A 240 -17.77 -20.43 -10.78
CA LEU A 240 -16.89 -21.50 -10.31
C LEU A 240 -15.47 -21.39 -10.88
N SER A 241 -15.35 -20.98 -12.15
CA SER A 241 -14.06 -20.73 -12.79
C SER A 241 -13.31 -19.59 -12.10
N CYS A 242 -13.99 -18.47 -11.84
CA CYS A 242 -13.45 -17.34 -11.09
C CYS A 242 -12.97 -17.75 -9.69
N VAL A 243 -13.80 -18.47 -8.92
CA VAL A 243 -13.43 -18.96 -7.58
C VAL A 243 -12.15 -19.80 -7.65
N ARG A 244 -12.05 -20.75 -8.58
CA ARG A 244 -10.87 -21.59 -8.74
C ARG A 244 -9.62 -20.79 -9.15
N ALA A 245 -9.78 -19.83 -10.05
CA ALA A 245 -8.67 -19.01 -10.53
C ALA A 245 -8.11 -18.08 -9.45
N LEU A 246 -8.98 -17.50 -8.61
CA LEU A 246 -8.61 -16.66 -7.46
C LEU A 246 -7.94 -17.48 -6.35
N ASP A 247 -8.53 -18.63 -5.99
CA ASP A 247 -7.94 -19.53 -5.00
C ASP A 247 -6.53 -19.99 -5.41
N ALA A 248 -6.35 -20.37 -6.69
CA ALA A 248 -5.04 -20.76 -7.22
C ALA A 248 -4.02 -19.59 -7.21
N ALA A 249 -4.49 -18.35 -7.24
CA ALA A 249 -3.66 -17.16 -7.13
C ALA A 249 -3.42 -16.72 -5.68
N GLY A 250 -4.04 -17.38 -4.69
CA GLY A 250 -3.98 -17.01 -3.27
C GLY A 250 -4.80 -15.77 -2.91
N ILE A 251 -5.83 -15.45 -3.69
CA ILE A 251 -6.76 -14.33 -3.46
C ILE A 251 -8.06 -14.90 -2.88
N ALA A 252 -8.55 -14.35 -1.77
CA ALA A 252 -9.77 -14.87 -1.14
C ALA A 252 -11.00 -14.63 -2.03
N ALA A 253 -11.68 -15.69 -2.46
CA ALA A 253 -12.89 -15.59 -3.26
C ALA A 253 -14.16 -15.63 -2.39
N TYR A 254 -15.09 -14.71 -2.64
CA TYR A 254 -16.44 -14.73 -2.11
C TYR A 254 -17.44 -14.74 -3.27
N VAL A 255 -18.65 -15.23 -3.03
CA VAL A 255 -19.71 -15.32 -4.05
C VAL A 255 -20.97 -14.69 -3.48
N ALA A 256 -21.44 -13.61 -4.10
CA ALA A 256 -22.71 -12.97 -3.76
C ALA A 256 -23.88 -13.89 -4.15
N PRO A 257 -25.04 -13.80 -3.48
CA PRO A 257 -26.24 -14.52 -3.90
C PRO A 257 -26.62 -14.16 -5.34
N THR A 258 -27.32 -15.06 -6.02
CA THR A 258 -27.91 -14.75 -7.33
C THR A 258 -28.80 -13.52 -7.22
N LEU A 259 -28.68 -12.59 -8.17
CA LEU A 259 -29.47 -11.38 -8.19
C LEU A 259 -30.98 -11.71 -8.31
N PRO A 260 -31.84 -11.03 -7.54
CA PRO A 260 -33.29 -11.25 -7.58
C PRO A 260 -33.86 -10.87 -8.97
N ASP A 261 -34.98 -11.50 -9.33
CA ASP A 261 -35.74 -11.22 -10.55
C ASP A 261 -34.94 -11.30 -11.86
N ARG A 262 -33.78 -11.98 -11.82
CA ARG A 262 -32.82 -12.07 -12.94
C ARG A 262 -32.32 -10.71 -13.43
N LEU A 263 -32.27 -9.71 -12.55
CA LEU A 263 -31.70 -8.41 -12.86
C LEU A 263 -30.18 -8.49 -13.03
N ASP A 264 -29.66 -7.64 -13.90
CA ASP A 264 -28.23 -7.34 -13.99
C ASP A 264 -27.81 -6.40 -12.81
N PRO A 265 -26.53 -6.34 -12.44
CA PRO A 265 -26.06 -5.45 -11.37
C PRO A 265 -26.47 -3.98 -11.51
N ASP A 266 -26.40 -3.40 -12.72
CA ASP A 266 -26.84 -2.02 -12.92
C ASP A 266 -28.37 -1.85 -12.75
N GLU A 267 -29.16 -2.83 -13.16
CA GLU A 267 -30.61 -2.85 -12.99
C GLU A 267 -31.03 -2.97 -11.53
N LEU A 268 -30.32 -3.77 -10.73
CA LEU A 268 -30.54 -3.83 -9.28
C LEU A 268 -30.29 -2.46 -8.64
N VAL A 269 -29.20 -1.80 -9.00
CA VAL A 269 -28.84 -0.48 -8.44
C VAL A 269 -29.83 0.60 -8.87
N LEU A 270 -30.40 0.51 -10.08
CA LEU A 270 -31.46 1.40 -10.53
C LEU A 270 -32.74 1.23 -9.71
N ARG A 271 -33.11 -0.01 -9.38
CA ARG A 271 -34.32 -0.34 -8.63
C ARG A 271 -34.19 -0.07 -7.12
N ASP A 272 -33.13 -0.58 -6.51
CA ASP A 272 -32.97 -0.66 -5.04
C ASP A 272 -31.94 0.34 -4.49
N GLY A 273 -31.29 1.12 -5.36
CA GLY A 273 -30.24 2.05 -4.99
C GLY A 273 -28.92 1.38 -4.62
N ILE A 274 -27.92 2.20 -4.31
CA ILE A 274 -26.57 1.72 -3.97
C ILE A 274 -26.53 0.95 -2.64
N GLU A 275 -27.39 1.30 -1.68
CA GLU A 275 -27.49 0.60 -0.39
C GLU A 275 -28.12 -0.79 -0.54
N GLY A 276 -29.10 -0.95 -1.46
CA GLY A 276 -29.63 -2.26 -1.83
C GLY A 276 -28.55 -3.17 -2.40
N TRP A 277 -27.73 -2.63 -3.31
CA TRP A 277 -26.55 -3.35 -3.84
C TRP A 277 -25.55 -3.74 -2.75
N ARG A 278 -25.17 -2.81 -1.87
CA ARG A 278 -24.23 -3.09 -0.77
C ARG A 278 -24.77 -4.18 0.16
N SER A 279 -26.06 -4.12 0.49
CA SER A 279 -26.74 -5.13 1.30
C SER A 279 -26.79 -6.50 0.62
N HIS A 280 -26.93 -6.55 -0.71
CA HIS A 280 -26.86 -7.78 -1.50
C HIS A 280 -25.46 -8.39 -1.47
N VAL A 281 -24.43 -7.58 -1.77
CA VAL A 281 -23.02 -8.02 -1.78
C VAL A 281 -22.57 -8.47 -0.38
N ALA A 282 -23.05 -7.84 0.69
CA ALA A 282 -22.72 -8.21 2.07
C ALA A 282 -23.17 -9.63 2.47
N GLN A 283 -24.12 -10.22 1.73
CA GLN A 283 -24.60 -11.59 1.94
C GLN A 283 -23.68 -12.65 1.29
N ALA A 284 -22.56 -12.23 0.68
CA ALA A 284 -21.66 -13.13 0.00
C ALA A 284 -21.10 -14.23 0.93
N VAL A 285 -20.98 -15.43 0.39
CA VAL A 285 -20.41 -16.60 1.08
C VAL A 285 -19.01 -16.90 0.57
N GLY A 286 -18.15 -17.47 1.42
CA GLY A 286 -16.81 -17.87 1.01
C GLY A 286 -16.84 -18.88 -0.15
N GLY A 287 -15.91 -18.77 -1.11
CA GLY A 287 -15.89 -19.58 -2.32
C GLY A 287 -15.81 -21.09 -2.06
N ALA A 288 -15.14 -21.51 -0.98
CA ALA A 288 -15.14 -22.92 -0.56
C ALA A 288 -16.52 -23.38 -0.07
N ARG A 289 -17.24 -22.55 0.68
CA ARG A 289 -18.62 -22.83 1.09
C ARG A 289 -19.53 -22.92 -0.13
N TYR A 290 -19.43 -21.99 -1.06
CA TYR A 290 -20.19 -22.00 -2.31
C TYR A 290 -19.96 -23.30 -3.11
N ARG A 291 -18.69 -23.74 -3.28
CA ARG A 291 -18.38 -25.02 -3.95
C ARG A 291 -18.98 -26.23 -3.22
N ALA A 292 -18.95 -26.22 -1.89
CA ALA A 292 -19.52 -27.31 -1.09
C ALA A 292 -21.06 -27.36 -1.22
N GLU A 293 -21.74 -26.21 -1.14
CA GLU A 293 -23.20 -26.13 -1.35
C GLU A 293 -23.60 -26.64 -2.74
N ARG A 294 -22.78 -26.36 -3.78
CA ARG A 294 -22.99 -26.89 -5.13
C ARG A 294 -22.78 -28.40 -5.24
N ALA A 295 -21.72 -28.94 -4.63
CA ALA A 295 -21.48 -30.39 -4.61
C ALA A 295 -22.59 -31.16 -3.87
N LEU A 296 -23.29 -30.49 -2.96
CA LEU A 296 -24.42 -31.03 -2.18
C LEU A 296 -25.78 -30.79 -2.84
N ALA A 297 -25.85 -30.07 -3.97
CA ALA A 297 -27.11 -29.78 -4.62
C ALA A 297 -27.82 -31.07 -5.05
N GLY A 298 -29.08 -31.22 -4.64
CA GLY A 298 -29.89 -32.42 -4.92
C GLY A 298 -29.63 -33.61 -3.99
N VAL A 299 -28.71 -33.50 -3.02
CA VAL A 299 -28.43 -34.56 -2.04
C VAL A 299 -29.25 -34.33 -0.78
N ALA A 300 -29.96 -35.37 -0.34
CA ALA A 300 -30.73 -35.40 0.89
C ALA A 300 -30.34 -36.61 1.74
N PRO A 301 -30.72 -36.65 3.04
CA PRO A 301 -30.45 -37.81 3.89
C PRO A 301 -31.02 -39.14 3.34
N ALA A 302 -32.10 -39.05 2.57
CA ALA A 302 -32.75 -40.18 1.90
C ALA A 302 -32.15 -40.54 0.53
N SER A 303 -31.18 -39.78 0.01
CA SER A 303 -30.52 -40.08 -1.26
C SER A 303 -29.77 -41.42 -1.19
N PRO A 304 -29.65 -42.15 -2.32
CA PRO A 304 -28.84 -43.37 -2.40
C PRO A 304 -27.40 -43.16 -1.95
N ASP A 305 -26.80 -44.19 -1.33
CA ASP A 305 -25.41 -44.15 -0.85
C ASP A 305 -24.39 -43.70 -1.92
N PRO A 306 -24.46 -44.17 -3.19
CA PRO A 306 -23.54 -43.69 -4.23
C PRO A 306 -23.58 -42.17 -4.47
N GLU A 307 -24.73 -41.52 -4.30
CA GLU A 307 -24.87 -40.07 -4.45
C GLU A 307 -24.29 -39.31 -3.26
N LYS A 308 -24.55 -39.82 -2.04
CA LYS A 308 -23.97 -39.27 -0.81
C LYS A 308 -22.44 -39.41 -0.83
N ASP A 309 -21.92 -40.56 -1.24
CA ASP A 309 -20.47 -40.82 -1.33
C ASP A 309 -19.79 -39.95 -2.39
N ARG A 310 -20.45 -39.72 -3.54
CA ARG A 310 -19.98 -38.74 -4.53
C ARG A 310 -19.87 -37.35 -3.91
N ALA A 311 -20.91 -36.88 -3.21
CA ALA A 311 -20.92 -35.56 -2.59
C ALA A 311 -19.86 -35.42 -1.49
N VAL A 312 -19.66 -36.46 -0.66
CA VAL A 312 -18.59 -36.49 0.35
C VAL A 312 -17.22 -36.36 -0.29
N ARG A 313 -16.94 -37.09 -1.39
CA ARG A 313 -15.66 -36.98 -2.12
C ARG A 313 -15.45 -35.59 -2.71
N GLU A 314 -16.46 -35.01 -3.34
CA GLU A 314 -16.37 -33.68 -3.95
C GLU A 314 -16.17 -32.58 -2.89
N VAL A 315 -16.91 -32.63 -1.78
CA VAL A 315 -16.72 -31.71 -0.65
C VAL A 315 -15.36 -31.94 0.02
N GLY A 316 -14.89 -33.19 0.11
CA GLY A 316 -13.56 -33.54 0.59
C GLY A 316 -12.44 -32.88 -0.21
N ALA A 317 -12.56 -32.86 -1.54
CA ALA A 317 -11.62 -32.15 -2.41
C ALA A 317 -11.61 -30.64 -2.16
N VAL A 318 -12.78 -30.03 -1.89
CA VAL A 318 -12.88 -28.60 -1.53
C VAL A 318 -12.17 -28.33 -0.19
N VAL A 319 -12.39 -29.18 0.82
CA VAL A 319 -11.77 -29.04 2.15
C VAL A 319 -10.24 -29.23 2.10
N ALA A 320 -9.76 -30.17 1.28
CA ALA A 320 -8.32 -30.38 1.04
C ALA A 320 -7.61 -29.13 0.48
N GLY A 321 -8.32 -28.34 -0.33
CA GLY A 321 -7.81 -27.13 -0.98
C GLY A 321 -7.70 -25.92 -0.04
N LEU A 322 -8.33 -25.93 1.13
CA LEU A 322 -8.33 -24.79 2.06
C LEU A 322 -6.93 -24.48 2.61
N ARG A 323 -6.59 -23.20 2.67
CA ARG A 323 -5.32 -22.65 3.18
C ARG A 323 -5.58 -21.43 4.07
N GLY A 324 -4.64 -21.10 4.96
CA GLY A 324 -4.67 -19.88 5.77
C GLY A 324 -5.52 -19.94 7.06
N PRO A 325 -5.51 -18.86 7.89
CA PRO A 325 -6.09 -18.85 9.24
C PRO A 325 -7.61 -19.08 9.28
N SER A 326 -8.33 -18.63 8.25
CA SER A 326 -9.80 -18.79 8.14
C SER A 326 -10.23 -20.22 7.78
N ALA A 327 -9.30 -21.08 7.34
CA ALA A 327 -9.58 -22.45 6.89
C ALA A 327 -10.24 -23.31 7.98
N VAL A 328 -9.87 -23.12 9.26
CA VAL A 328 -10.45 -23.88 10.37
C VAL A 328 -11.95 -23.59 10.52
N ARG A 329 -12.33 -22.31 10.46
CA ARG A 329 -13.72 -21.86 10.56
C ARG A 329 -14.54 -22.37 9.36
N GLU A 330 -14.01 -22.23 8.16
CA GLU A 330 -14.68 -22.69 6.93
C GLU A 330 -14.86 -24.21 6.90
N ARG A 331 -13.85 -24.98 7.32
CA ARG A 331 -13.97 -26.45 7.47
C ARG A 331 -15.09 -26.84 8.41
N SER A 332 -15.21 -26.15 9.56
CA SER A 332 -16.27 -26.42 10.52
C SER A 332 -17.67 -26.15 9.93
N GLN A 333 -17.83 -25.06 9.17
CA GLN A 333 -19.09 -24.71 8.50
C GLN A 333 -19.43 -25.72 7.40
N ILE A 334 -18.47 -26.08 6.56
CA ILE A 334 -18.65 -27.06 5.48
C ILE A 334 -18.99 -28.45 6.04
N ALA A 335 -18.34 -28.89 7.12
CA ALA A 335 -18.65 -30.17 7.76
C ALA A 335 -20.08 -30.22 8.31
N LYS A 336 -20.61 -29.10 8.82
CA LYS A 336 -22.02 -28.99 9.24
C LYS A 336 -22.99 -29.07 8.06
N LEU A 337 -22.66 -28.43 6.92
CA LEU A 337 -23.45 -28.50 5.69
C LEU A 337 -23.50 -29.94 5.15
N LEU A 338 -22.35 -30.61 5.08
CA LEU A 338 -22.24 -32.00 4.62
C LEU A 338 -23.06 -32.93 5.52
N SER A 339 -22.93 -32.80 6.84
CA SER A 339 -23.70 -33.60 7.82
C SER A 339 -25.20 -33.40 7.67
N LYS A 340 -25.66 -32.15 7.49
CA LYS A 340 -27.09 -31.84 7.28
C LYS A 340 -27.63 -32.44 5.97
N ALA A 341 -26.84 -32.42 4.89
CA ALA A 341 -27.27 -32.89 3.58
C ALA A 341 -27.27 -34.42 3.45
N THR A 342 -26.29 -35.12 4.03
CA THR A 342 -26.17 -36.59 3.89
C THR A 342 -26.80 -37.37 5.04
N GLY A 343 -27.07 -36.72 6.18
CA GLY A 343 -27.52 -37.39 7.41
C GLY A 343 -26.39 -38.08 8.18
N TYR A 344 -25.15 -38.08 7.67
CA TYR A 344 -24.00 -38.63 8.38
C TYR A 344 -23.61 -37.74 9.56
N THR A 345 -23.15 -38.35 10.65
CA THR A 345 -22.68 -37.59 11.82
C THR A 345 -21.40 -36.83 11.49
N VAL A 346 -21.23 -35.63 12.06
CA VAL A 346 -19.98 -34.85 11.93
C VAL A 346 -18.75 -35.66 12.37
N LYS A 347 -18.91 -36.61 13.30
CA LYS A 347 -17.83 -37.49 13.76
C LYS A 347 -17.39 -38.48 12.66
N ALA A 348 -18.33 -39.12 11.96
CA ALA A 348 -18.04 -40.03 10.86
C ALA A 348 -17.41 -39.31 9.65
N LEU A 349 -17.86 -38.09 9.36
CA LEU A 349 -17.32 -37.27 8.28
C LEU A 349 -15.90 -36.76 8.56
N LYS A 350 -15.51 -36.59 9.83
CA LYS A 350 -14.15 -36.15 10.20
C LYS A 350 -13.06 -37.17 9.92
N SER A 351 -13.38 -38.47 9.85
CA SER A 351 -12.43 -39.52 9.46
C SER A 351 -12.23 -39.60 7.94
N GLU A 352 -13.20 -39.14 7.15
CA GLU A 352 -13.14 -39.19 5.69
C GLU A 352 -12.63 -37.88 5.05
N LEU A 353 -12.79 -36.74 5.73
CA LEU A 353 -12.26 -35.45 5.27
C LEU A 353 -10.76 -35.31 5.62
N PRO A 354 -9.89 -34.88 4.69
CA PRO A 354 -8.45 -34.81 4.92
C PRO A 354 -8.07 -33.82 6.04
N GLN A 355 -7.31 -34.31 7.02
CA GLN A 355 -6.79 -33.51 8.14
C GLN A 355 -5.63 -32.62 7.67
N ALA A 356 -5.62 -31.34 8.06
CA ALA A 356 -4.45 -30.48 7.90
C ALA A 356 -3.47 -30.72 9.06
N GLY A 357 -2.17 -30.77 8.75
CA GLY A 357 -1.10 -30.86 9.75
C GLY A 357 -1.25 -29.79 10.83
N SER A 358 -1.39 -30.26 12.07
CA SER A 358 -1.65 -29.45 13.25
C SER A 358 -0.36 -28.84 13.80
N ALA A 359 -0.26 -27.51 13.82
CA ALA A 359 0.47 -26.82 14.89
C ALA A 359 -0.46 -26.73 16.13
N PRO A 360 0.02 -26.92 17.36
CA PRO A 360 -0.84 -26.96 18.54
C PRO A 360 -1.30 -25.55 18.91
N VAL A 361 -2.62 -25.36 19.03
CA VAL A 361 -3.21 -24.26 19.79
C VAL A 361 -3.51 -24.80 21.20
N PRO A 362 -3.15 -24.12 22.29
CA PRO A 362 -3.48 -24.57 23.65
C PRO A 362 -4.99 -24.55 23.85
N SER A 363 -5.56 -25.64 24.36
CA SER A 363 -6.99 -25.71 24.65
C SER A 363 -7.33 -24.86 25.88
N ALA A 364 -8.16 -23.85 25.70
CA ALA A 364 -8.87 -23.22 26.81
C ALA A 364 -9.93 -24.21 27.34
N SER A 365 -9.79 -24.61 28.60
CA SER A 365 -10.82 -25.31 29.36
C SER A 365 -12.03 -24.39 29.55
N LYS A 366 -13.23 -24.95 29.38
CA LYS A 366 -14.50 -24.26 29.66
C LYS A 366 -14.58 -23.92 31.16
N PRO A 367 -15.05 -22.73 31.56
CA PRO A 367 -15.48 -22.51 32.93
C PRO A 367 -16.83 -23.19 33.16
N LYS A 368 -16.96 -23.87 34.31
CA LYS A 368 -18.25 -24.24 34.89
C LYS A 368 -19.01 -22.94 35.23
N GLN A 369 -20.29 -22.89 34.88
CA GLN A 369 -21.22 -21.90 35.40
C GLN A 369 -21.29 -22.08 36.91
N ASP A 370 -20.98 -21.00 37.64
CA ASP A 370 -21.31 -20.86 39.05
C ASP A 370 -22.24 -19.65 39.13
N GLU A 371 -23.50 -19.89 39.46
CA GLU A 371 -24.52 -18.87 39.69
C GLU A 371 -24.28 -18.22 41.05
N ARG A 372 -23.56 -17.09 41.08
CA ARG A 372 -23.64 -16.12 42.18
C ARG A 372 -23.63 -14.71 41.61
N GLY A 373 -24.60 -13.92 42.05
CA GLY A 373 -24.92 -12.57 41.57
C GLY A 373 -23.81 -11.53 41.72
N PRO A 374 -24.09 -10.27 41.36
CA PRO A 374 -23.06 -9.25 41.14
C PRO A 374 -22.43 -8.82 42.48
N LYS A 375 -21.12 -9.01 42.64
CA LYS A 375 -20.34 -8.41 43.72
C LYS A 375 -19.67 -7.13 43.24
N VAL A 376 -19.87 -6.08 44.03
CA VAL A 376 -19.27 -4.74 43.93
C VAL A 376 -17.74 -4.84 43.95
N THR A 377 -17.08 -4.15 43.02
CA THR A 377 -15.63 -4.12 42.78
C THR A 377 -14.89 -3.20 43.76
N VAL A 378 -14.36 -3.76 44.85
CA VAL A 378 -13.22 -3.17 45.57
C VAL A 378 -12.03 -4.07 45.29
N TRP A 379 -11.08 -3.57 44.49
CA TRP A 379 -9.92 -4.36 44.09
C TRP A 379 -8.93 -4.50 45.26
N PRO A 380 -8.28 -5.65 45.48
CA PRO A 380 -7.57 -5.94 46.73
C PRO A 380 -6.15 -5.35 46.79
N TYR A 381 -5.87 -4.19 46.19
CA TYR A 381 -4.52 -3.60 46.16
C TYR A 381 -4.53 -2.19 46.72
N ARG A 382 -3.49 -1.84 47.49
CA ARG A 382 -3.33 -0.51 48.10
C ARG A 382 -1.89 -0.02 47.95
N GLU A 383 -1.74 1.27 47.62
CA GLU A 383 -0.47 1.97 47.65
C GLU A 383 -0.26 2.59 49.02
N GLU A 384 0.92 2.39 49.61
CA GLU A 384 1.33 2.96 50.89
C GLU A 384 2.70 3.65 50.75
N PRO A 385 3.08 4.54 51.69
CA PRO A 385 4.42 5.13 51.70
C PRO A 385 5.56 4.09 51.70
N GLY A 386 5.30 2.90 52.26
CA GLY A 386 6.24 1.77 52.29
C GLY A 386 6.22 0.88 51.04
N GLY A 387 5.32 1.10 50.08
CA GLY A 387 5.25 0.36 48.83
C GLY A 387 3.85 -0.18 48.48
N LEU A 388 3.80 -1.28 47.73
CA LEU A 388 2.56 -1.87 47.23
C LEU A 388 2.12 -3.04 48.12
N VAL A 389 0.85 -3.05 48.53
CA VAL A 389 0.26 -4.05 49.43
C VAL A 389 -0.91 -4.77 48.77
N TRP A 390 -1.02 -6.09 49.00
CA TRP A 390 -2.20 -6.89 48.69
C TRP A 390 -3.04 -7.07 49.95
N VAL A 391 -4.28 -6.61 49.92
CA VAL A 391 -5.27 -6.83 50.98
C VAL A 391 -5.92 -8.20 50.75
N LYS A 392 -5.43 -9.20 51.46
CA LYS A 392 -5.88 -10.59 51.35
C LYS A 392 -7.06 -10.84 52.28
N GLU A 393 -8.23 -11.02 51.68
CA GLU A 393 -9.43 -11.48 52.38
C GLU A 393 -9.28 -12.96 52.75
N HIS A 394 -9.52 -13.28 54.02
CA HIS A 394 -9.65 -14.62 54.55
C HIS A 394 -10.84 -14.67 55.51
N PHE A 395 -11.26 -15.85 55.93
CA PHE A 395 -12.32 -16.01 56.93
C PHE A 395 -11.69 -16.42 58.26
N ASP A 396 -12.05 -15.72 59.34
CA ASP A 396 -11.62 -16.09 60.68
C ASP A 396 -12.33 -17.38 61.17
N SER A 397 -11.96 -17.85 62.36
CA SER A 397 -12.55 -19.04 62.98
C SER A 397 -14.05 -18.93 63.28
N SER A 398 -14.62 -17.72 63.20
CA SER A 398 -16.05 -17.44 63.36
C SER A 398 -16.81 -17.31 62.03
N GLY A 399 -16.10 -17.44 60.89
CA GLY A 399 -16.66 -17.30 59.55
C GLY A 399 -16.86 -15.85 59.10
N GLN A 400 -16.29 -14.87 59.82
CA GLN A 400 -16.30 -13.47 59.39
C GLN A 400 -15.11 -13.14 58.48
N PRO A 401 -15.27 -12.25 57.48
CA PRO A 401 -14.17 -11.82 56.64
C PRO A 401 -13.17 -10.99 57.45
N ALA A 402 -11.93 -11.44 57.45
CA ALA A 402 -10.77 -10.75 57.99
C ALA A 402 -9.82 -10.38 56.84
N TYR A 403 -9.12 -9.26 56.98
CA TYR A 403 -8.23 -8.72 55.95
C TYR A 403 -6.80 -8.71 56.47
N GLU A 404 -5.89 -9.30 55.69
CA GLU A 404 -4.46 -9.38 55.97
C GLU A 404 -3.71 -8.55 54.92
N ASP A 405 -2.89 -7.60 55.37
CA ASP A 405 -2.03 -6.84 54.48
C ASP A 405 -0.75 -7.62 54.18
N VAL A 406 -0.58 -8.01 52.91
CA VAL A 406 0.60 -8.73 52.44
C VAL A 406 1.46 -7.78 51.61
N PRO A 407 2.67 -7.39 52.08
CA PRO A 407 3.60 -6.59 51.30
C PRO A 407 3.98 -7.28 49.99
N LEU A 408 3.94 -6.56 48.88
CA LEU A 408 4.28 -7.06 47.56
C LEU A 408 5.58 -6.47 47.00
N ALA A 409 5.84 -5.20 47.29
CA ALA A 409 7.01 -4.47 46.86
C ALA A 409 7.26 -3.25 47.74
N ASN A 410 8.51 -2.79 47.84
CA ASN A 410 8.89 -1.57 48.58
C ASN A 410 8.79 -0.27 47.75
N PHE A 411 8.10 -0.32 46.61
CA PHE A 411 7.88 0.79 45.70
C PHE A 411 6.43 0.75 45.19
N THR A 412 5.93 1.89 44.72
CA THR A 412 4.67 1.95 43.98
C THR A 412 4.96 2.27 42.52
N ALA A 413 4.11 1.82 41.61
CA ALA A 413 4.24 2.11 40.19
C ALA A 413 2.87 2.17 39.53
N ARG A 414 2.70 3.12 38.61
CA ARG A 414 1.51 3.27 37.77
C ARG A 414 1.91 3.43 36.33
N ILE A 415 1.24 2.71 35.44
CA ILE A 415 1.26 2.96 34.00
C ILE A 415 0.56 4.30 33.80
N SER A 416 1.32 5.33 33.46
CA SER A 416 0.83 6.70 33.26
C SER A 416 0.38 6.95 31.82
N ALA A 417 0.90 6.20 30.84
CA ALA A 417 0.45 6.24 29.45
C ALA A 417 0.81 4.95 28.71
N GLU A 418 0.04 4.64 27.66
CA GLU A 418 0.41 3.65 26.65
C GLU A 418 0.85 4.36 25.37
N VAL A 419 2.06 4.08 24.92
CA VAL A 419 2.66 4.71 23.73
C VAL A 419 2.77 3.67 22.62
N ALA A 420 2.09 3.90 21.50
CA ALA A 420 2.22 3.11 20.30
C ALA A 420 3.22 3.79 19.35
N GLU A 421 4.43 3.23 19.23
CA GLU A 421 5.45 3.69 18.29
C GLU A 421 5.24 3.03 16.93
N ASP A 422 5.06 3.85 15.89
CA ASP A 422 4.77 3.43 14.52
C ASP A 422 5.94 3.79 13.58
N ASP A 423 6.65 2.78 13.08
CA ASP A 423 7.75 2.97 12.10
C ASP A 423 7.27 2.96 10.64
N GLY A 424 5.95 2.90 10.44
CA GLY A 424 5.26 2.85 9.16
C GLY A 424 5.16 1.44 8.57
N ALA A 425 5.72 0.42 9.22
CA ALA A 425 5.52 -0.99 8.88
C ALA A 425 5.04 -1.83 10.08
N GLU A 426 5.50 -1.52 11.28
CA GLU A 426 5.07 -2.15 12.53
C GLU A 426 4.71 -1.12 13.59
N GLU A 427 3.76 -1.48 14.43
CA GLU A 427 3.49 -0.76 15.68
C GLU A 427 4.07 -1.56 16.86
N ARG A 428 4.77 -0.87 17.75
CA ARG A 428 5.26 -1.41 19.03
C ARG A 428 4.64 -0.65 20.18
N ARG A 429 4.17 -1.37 21.19
CA ARG A 429 3.57 -0.77 22.38
C ARG A 429 4.60 -0.67 23.49
N PHE A 430 4.61 0.49 24.13
CA PHE A 430 5.39 0.81 25.30
C PHE A 430 4.46 1.29 26.42
N PHE A 431 4.86 1.02 27.65
CA PHE A 431 4.23 1.60 28.83
C PHE A 431 5.16 2.65 29.41
N GLU A 432 4.64 3.86 29.59
CA GLU A 432 5.26 4.85 30.45
C GLU A 432 4.80 4.56 31.88
N ILE A 433 5.76 4.33 32.77
CA ILE A 433 5.54 3.94 34.15
C ILE A 433 6.14 5.00 35.05
N THR A 434 5.30 5.59 35.89
CA THR A 434 5.73 6.45 36.98
C THR A 434 5.86 5.59 38.24
N ALA A 435 7.06 5.47 38.77
CA ALA A 435 7.36 4.71 39.98
C ALA A 435 7.84 5.62 41.13
N LYS A 436 7.37 5.37 42.34
CA LYS A 436 7.81 6.04 43.57
C LYS A 436 8.56 5.03 44.46
N LEU A 437 9.79 5.36 44.80
CA LEU A 437 10.67 4.54 45.63
C LEU A 437 10.51 4.88 47.12
N ALA A 438 10.82 3.94 48.02
CA ALA A 438 10.77 4.14 49.47
C ALA A 438 11.58 5.34 49.98
N GLN A 439 12.61 5.77 49.23
CA GLN A 439 13.45 6.94 49.53
C GLN A 439 12.83 8.28 49.09
N GLY A 440 11.58 8.27 48.59
CA GLY A 440 10.85 9.45 48.10
C GLY A 440 11.15 9.84 46.64
N ALA A 441 12.17 9.23 46.01
CA ALA A 441 12.50 9.48 44.61
C ALA A 441 11.39 8.97 43.67
N THR A 442 11.01 9.80 42.70
CA THR A 442 10.09 9.43 41.61
C THR A 442 10.88 9.23 40.32
N ARG A 443 10.60 8.14 39.59
CA ARG A 443 11.18 7.86 38.27
C ARG A 443 10.09 7.63 37.25
N VAL A 444 10.29 8.16 36.05
CA VAL A 444 9.45 7.88 34.88
C VAL A 444 10.28 7.06 33.91
N VAL A 445 9.78 5.90 33.52
CA VAL A 445 10.48 4.95 32.65
C VAL A 445 9.56 4.51 31.53
N GLN A 446 10.10 4.36 30.32
CA GLN A 446 9.36 3.82 29.18
C GLN A 446 9.88 2.41 28.90
N ILE A 447 9.01 1.41 28.96
CA ILE A 447 9.39 0.00 28.76
C ILE A 447 8.53 -0.64 27.65
N PRO A 448 9.06 -1.59 26.86
CA PRO A 448 8.23 -2.38 25.95
C PRO A 448 7.13 -3.11 26.73
N SER A 449 5.90 -3.11 26.22
CA SER A 449 4.77 -3.76 26.88
C SER A 449 4.99 -5.27 27.10
N SER A 450 5.82 -5.89 26.26
CA SER A 450 6.23 -7.30 26.37
C SER A 450 7.13 -7.59 27.58
N GLN A 451 7.88 -6.60 28.07
CA GLN A 451 8.76 -6.75 29.23
C GLN A 451 8.04 -6.52 30.56
N PHE A 452 6.87 -5.87 30.54
CA PHE A 452 6.11 -5.53 31.74
C PHE A 452 5.77 -6.77 32.58
N GLY A 453 5.33 -7.86 31.95
CA GLY A 453 4.92 -9.08 32.64
C GLY A 453 6.04 -9.77 33.43
N GLY A 454 7.28 -9.68 32.94
CA GLY A 454 8.45 -10.33 33.55
C GLY A 454 9.02 -9.59 34.75
N MET A 455 8.60 -8.35 35.04
CA MET A 455 9.07 -7.50 36.14
C MET A 455 10.59 -7.23 36.22
N GLY A 456 11.41 -7.75 35.29
CA GLY A 456 12.86 -7.48 35.24
C GLY A 456 13.22 -6.01 35.02
N TRP A 457 12.30 -5.26 34.41
CA TRP A 457 12.41 -3.81 34.19
C TRP A 457 12.55 -3.00 35.50
N VAL A 458 12.08 -3.53 36.62
CA VAL A 458 12.22 -2.92 37.95
C VAL A 458 13.70 -2.78 38.29
N LEU A 459 14.46 -3.87 38.19
CA LEU A 459 15.89 -3.85 38.47
C LEU A 459 16.65 -3.00 37.44
N GLU A 460 16.31 -3.15 36.16
CA GLU A 460 16.97 -2.45 35.05
C GLU A 460 16.83 -0.92 35.14
N HIS A 461 15.63 -0.40 35.44
CA HIS A 461 15.36 1.04 35.39
C HIS A 461 15.18 1.71 36.77
N LEU A 462 14.70 0.98 37.77
CA LEU A 462 14.54 1.53 39.13
C LEU A 462 15.75 1.25 40.03
N GLY A 463 16.59 0.29 39.65
CA GLY A 463 17.82 -0.07 40.34
C GLY A 463 17.60 -0.99 41.54
N ALA A 464 18.69 -1.41 42.19
CA ALA A 464 18.69 -2.43 43.25
C ALA A 464 17.88 -2.05 44.50
N GLY A 465 17.54 -0.77 44.70
CA GLY A 465 16.72 -0.32 45.82
C GLY A 465 15.22 -0.61 45.66
N ALA A 466 14.76 -0.92 44.44
CA ALA A 466 13.37 -1.32 44.17
C ALA A 466 13.24 -2.85 44.24
N VAL A 467 12.56 -3.35 45.27
CA VAL A 467 12.49 -4.76 45.62
C VAL A 467 11.04 -5.24 45.50
N VAL A 468 10.87 -6.37 44.82
CA VAL A 468 9.63 -7.16 44.85
C VAL A 468 9.83 -8.26 45.89
N GLU A 469 8.89 -8.39 46.83
CA GLU A 469 9.00 -9.34 47.94
C GLU A 469 9.03 -10.80 47.44
N PRO A 470 9.73 -11.71 48.14
CA PRO A 470 9.79 -13.10 47.74
C PRO A 470 8.46 -13.83 47.99
N GLY A 471 8.03 -14.66 47.05
CA GLY A 471 6.89 -15.54 47.26
C GLY A 471 6.30 -16.10 45.97
N ARG A 472 5.60 -17.23 46.08
CA ARG A 472 5.13 -18.03 44.94
C ARG A 472 4.25 -17.26 43.94
N ILE A 473 3.48 -16.29 44.42
CA ILE A 473 2.54 -15.50 43.60
C ILE A 473 2.80 -13.98 43.71
N VAL A 474 3.84 -13.56 44.44
CA VAL A 474 4.03 -12.14 44.78
C VAL A 474 4.31 -11.33 43.52
N GLN A 475 5.24 -11.75 42.67
CA GLN A 475 5.52 -11.08 41.41
C GLN A 475 4.27 -10.91 40.53
N GLU A 476 3.45 -11.96 40.40
CA GLU A 476 2.21 -11.94 39.62
C GLU A 476 1.20 -10.94 40.22
N ARG A 477 1.11 -10.90 41.55
CA ARG A 477 0.27 -9.98 42.31
C ARG A 477 0.77 -8.53 42.22
N THR A 478 2.07 -8.28 42.28
CA THR A 478 2.68 -6.95 42.11
C THR A 478 2.37 -6.41 40.72
N ARG A 479 2.64 -7.19 39.67
CA ARG A 479 2.31 -6.86 38.28
C ARG A 479 0.82 -6.58 38.10
N HIS A 480 -0.04 -7.42 38.67
CA HIS A 480 -1.50 -7.24 38.62
C HIS A 480 -1.95 -5.98 39.37
N GLY A 481 -1.40 -5.74 40.57
CA GLY A 481 -1.69 -4.57 41.38
C GLY A 481 -1.33 -3.28 40.65
N ILE A 482 -0.15 -3.22 40.03
CA ILE A 482 0.26 -2.08 39.19
C ILE A 482 -0.77 -1.84 38.08
N GLN A 483 -1.21 -2.86 37.34
CA GLN A 483 -2.20 -2.67 36.28
C GLN A 483 -3.54 -2.17 36.80
N ILE A 484 -4.06 -2.79 37.86
CA ILE A 484 -5.36 -2.44 38.42
C ILE A 484 -5.35 -1.01 38.96
N LEU A 485 -4.29 -0.63 39.68
CA LEU A 485 -4.12 0.72 40.23
C LEU A 485 -3.86 1.77 39.14
N SER A 486 -3.38 1.37 37.96
CA SER A 486 -3.19 2.29 36.83
C SER A 486 -4.50 2.70 36.17
N GLY A 487 -5.59 1.96 36.36
CA GLY A 487 -6.89 2.26 35.76
C GLY A 487 -6.86 2.19 34.23
N SER A 488 -7.31 3.26 33.58
CA SER A 488 -7.34 3.39 32.11
C SER A 488 -6.35 4.47 31.67
N PRO A 489 -5.05 4.13 31.52
CA PRO A 489 -4.06 5.11 31.10
C PRO A 489 -4.37 5.67 29.71
N PRO A 490 -4.09 6.96 29.46
CA PRO A 490 -4.24 7.55 28.13
C PRO A 490 -3.36 6.84 27.12
N GLN A 491 -3.90 6.64 25.91
CA GLN A 491 -3.19 6.06 24.79
C GLN A 491 -2.76 7.17 23.83
N ARG A 492 -1.51 7.14 23.38
CA ARG A 492 -1.01 8.03 22.33
C ARG A 492 -0.17 7.29 21.30
N ARG A 493 -0.20 7.77 20.07
CA ARG A 493 0.63 7.27 18.97
C ARG A 493 1.79 8.23 18.71
N VAL A 494 2.98 7.67 18.53
CA VAL A 494 4.19 8.41 18.17
C VAL A 494 4.75 7.80 16.90
N PHE A 495 4.93 8.61 15.85
CA PHE A 495 5.55 8.14 14.62
C PHE A 495 7.08 8.22 14.73
N THR A 496 7.77 7.18 14.24
CA THR A 496 9.24 7.07 14.30
C THR A 496 9.89 7.10 12.92
N HIS A 497 9.21 7.72 11.96
CA HIS A 497 9.68 7.85 10.58
C HIS A 497 9.24 9.19 9.96
N LEU A 498 9.93 9.62 8.90
CA LEU A 498 9.62 10.82 8.13
C LEU A 498 8.55 10.58 7.05
N GLY A 499 8.05 11.66 6.44
CA GLY A 499 7.28 11.59 5.20
C GLY A 499 5.79 11.41 5.36
N TRP A 500 5.08 11.17 4.26
CA TRP A 500 3.62 11.20 4.23
C TRP A 500 2.97 10.10 5.06
N ARG A 501 2.02 10.47 5.92
CA ARG A 501 1.14 9.54 6.65
C ARG A 501 -0.29 10.06 6.58
N LYS A 502 -1.23 9.14 6.35
CA LYS A 502 -2.64 9.44 6.56
C LYS A 502 -2.94 9.20 8.04
N VAL A 503 -3.26 10.26 8.77
CA VAL A 503 -3.66 10.22 10.18
C VAL A 503 -5.14 10.58 10.21
N GLU A 504 -5.97 9.64 10.68
CA GLU A 504 -7.42 9.70 10.55
C GLU A 504 -7.82 9.93 9.08
N ASP A 505 -8.40 11.09 8.75
CA ASP A 505 -8.84 11.43 7.39
C ASP A 505 -8.00 12.51 6.69
N ARG A 506 -6.89 12.94 7.29
CA ARG A 506 -5.99 13.93 6.70
C ARG A 506 -4.62 13.36 6.37
N TRP A 507 -4.04 13.87 5.28
CA TRP A 507 -2.64 13.63 4.96
C TRP A 507 -1.77 14.64 5.69
N VAL A 508 -0.74 14.14 6.37
CA VAL A 508 0.27 14.96 7.01
C VAL A 508 1.66 14.49 6.59
N TYR A 509 2.60 15.41 6.48
CA TYR A 509 4.01 15.12 6.28
C TYR A 509 4.73 15.12 7.62
N LEU A 510 5.26 13.96 8.02
CA LEU A 510 5.97 13.81 9.29
C LEU A 510 7.41 14.30 9.17
N HIS A 511 7.84 15.13 10.12
CA HIS A 511 9.21 15.65 10.24
C HIS A 511 9.62 15.70 11.72
N ALA A 512 10.88 15.99 12.02
CA ALA A 512 11.39 15.96 13.40
C ALA A 512 10.72 16.96 14.35
N GLY A 513 10.15 18.04 13.80
CA GLY A 513 9.38 19.04 14.55
C GLY A 513 7.91 18.68 14.77
N GLY A 514 7.43 17.54 14.26
CA GLY A 514 6.02 17.14 14.32
C GLY A 514 5.46 16.79 12.95
N ALA A 515 4.36 17.42 12.55
CA ALA A 515 3.75 17.15 11.26
C ALA A 515 3.19 18.40 10.59
N LEU A 516 3.26 18.45 9.26
CA LEU A 516 2.68 19.51 8.43
C LEU A 516 1.45 18.98 7.69
N GLY A 517 0.33 19.70 7.80
CA GLY A 517 -0.91 19.48 7.06
C GLY A 517 -1.10 20.51 5.95
N ALA A 518 -2.30 20.55 5.37
CA ALA A 518 -2.64 21.49 4.29
C ALA A 518 -2.64 22.97 4.74
N GLU A 519 -2.84 23.23 6.04
CA GLU A 519 -2.99 24.57 6.61
C GLU A 519 -1.77 25.04 7.45
N GLY A 520 -0.75 24.21 7.63
CA GLY A 520 0.40 24.46 8.50
C GLY A 520 0.71 23.29 9.42
N ALA A 521 1.38 23.53 10.55
CA ALA A 521 1.67 22.48 11.52
C ALA A 521 0.42 21.87 12.16
N VAL A 522 0.59 20.63 12.61
CA VAL A 522 -0.45 19.78 13.19
C VAL A 522 0.01 19.34 14.59
N GLU A 523 -0.52 20.00 15.62
CA GLU A 523 -0.03 19.88 17.00
C GLU A 523 -0.33 18.52 17.67
N ASP A 524 -1.38 17.83 17.24
CA ASP A 524 -1.82 16.56 17.84
C ASP A 524 -1.10 15.33 17.28
N VAL A 525 -0.19 15.53 16.30
CA VAL A 525 0.63 14.44 15.73
C VAL A 525 2.03 14.48 16.33
N GLN A 526 2.37 13.44 17.08
CA GLN A 526 3.68 13.31 17.71
C GLN A 526 4.64 12.50 16.83
N VAL A 527 5.84 13.06 16.64
CA VAL A 527 6.94 12.41 15.92
C VAL A 527 8.14 12.35 16.86
N ARG A 528 8.82 11.21 16.90
CA ARG A 528 10.05 11.00 17.66
C ARG A 528 11.06 10.27 16.79
N LEU A 529 12.16 10.93 16.50
CA LEU A 529 13.20 10.41 15.62
C LEU A 529 14.52 10.38 16.38
N ASP A 530 15.32 9.35 16.12
CA ASP A 530 16.69 9.25 16.62
C ASP A 530 17.67 9.89 15.63
N ASP A 531 18.87 10.25 16.08
CA ASP A 531 19.97 10.66 15.20
C ASP A 531 20.18 9.62 14.08
N PRO A 532 20.29 10.04 12.81
CA PRO A 532 20.44 11.41 12.30
C PRO A 532 19.12 12.10 11.89
N LEU A 533 17.97 11.48 12.14
CA LEU A 533 16.68 11.92 11.60
C LEU A 533 16.00 13.00 12.44
N ASP A 534 16.44 13.19 13.68
CA ASP A 534 16.05 14.30 14.56
C ASP A 534 16.39 15.69 13.99
N ARG A 535 17.34 15.76 13.05
CA ARG A 535 17.70 16.99 12.31
C ARG A 535 16.77 17.34 11.15
N PHE A 536 15.85 16.46 10.77
CA PHE A 536 14.92 16.70 9.66
C PHE A 536 13.73 17.54 10.14
N ALA A 537 14.00 18.74 10.65
CA ALA A 537 13.01 19.66 11.16
C ALA A 537 12.69 20.74 10.12
N LEU A 538 11.46 20.73 9.62
CA LEU A 538 10.95 21.78 8.75
C LEU A 538 10.38 22.94 9.59
N PRO A 539 10.59 24.21 9.18
CA PRO A 539 9.95 25.36 9.80
C PRO A 539 8.45 25.41 9.46
N GLU A 540 7.73 26.35 10.10
CA GLU A 540 6.38 26.69 9.67
C GLU A 540 6.38 27.18 8.22
N PRO A 541 5.38 26.80 7.39
CA PRO A 541 5.34 27.22 6.00
C PRO A 541 5.29 28.77 5.89
N PRO A 542 6.27 29.39 5.20
CA PRO A 542 6.30 30.85 5.04
C PRO A 542 5.10 31.32 4.20
N LYS A 543 4.71 32.59 4.38
CA LYS A 543 3.55 33.20 3.70
C LYS A 543 3.92 34.55 3.11
N GLY A 544 3.16 34.99 2.10
CA GLY A 544 3.35 36.32 1.50
C GLY A 544 4.75 36.51 0.92
N ASP A 545 5.41 37.61 1.31
CA ASP A 545 6.73 37.99 0.80
C ASP A 545 7.82 37.02 1.23
N GLU A 546 7.77 36.48 2.46
CA GLU A 546 8.73 35.48 2.96
C GLU A 546 8.73 34.21 2.09
N LEU A 547 7.55 33.79 1.61
CA LEU A 547 7.44 32.65 0.69
C LEU A 547 8.10 32.95 -0.65
N ALA A 548 7.90 34.15 -1.18
CA ALA A 548 8.52 34.56 -2.44
C ALA A 548 10.05 34.61 -2.30
N GLU A 549 10.57 35.16 -1.20
CA GLU A 549 12.00 35.20 -0.89
C GLU A 549 12.60 33.79 -0.79
N ALA A 550 11.95 32.87 -0.07
CA ALA A 550 12.38 31.48 0.03
C ALA A 550 12.44 30.79 -1.35
N VAL A 551 11.43 31.00 -2.20
CA VAL A 551 11.41 30.46 -3.56
C VAL A 551 12.57 31.02 -4.40
N TRP A 552 12.84 32.32 -4.31
CA TRP A 552 13.97 32.93 -5.03
C TRP A 552 15.33 32.43 -4.53
N ALA A 553 15.48 32.22 -3.21
CA ALA A 553 16.67 31.60 -2.63
C ALA A 553 16.89 30.19 -3.19
N CYS A 554 15.84 29.36 -3.26
CA CYS A 554 15.90 28.05 -3.89
C CYS A 554 16.29 28.12 -5.38
N LEU A 555 15.76 29.09 -6.14
CA LEU A 555 16.06 29.23 -7.56
C LEU A 555 17.49 29.71 -7.84
N ARG A 556 18.08 30.50 -6.93
CA ARG A 556 19.49 30.93 -7.00
C ARG A 556 20.46 29.75 -7.07
N PHE A 557 20.08 28.60 -6.48
CA PHE A 557 20.83 27.35 -6.59
C PHE A 557 21.14 26.96 -8.04
N LEU A 558 20.27 27.32 -9.00
CA LEU A 558 20.48 27.02 -10.41
C LEU A 558 21.68 27.73 -11.02
N GLU A 559 22.18 28.81 -10.40
CA GLU A 559 23.31 29.62 -10.87
C GLU A 559 24.65 29.15 -10.29
N LEU A 560 24.64 28.28 -9.27
CA LEU A 560 25.84 27.81 -8.57
C LEU A 560 26.81 27.00 -9.43
N ALA A 561 26.27 26.23 -10.37
CA ALA A 561 27.05 25.32 -11.21
C ALA A 561 26.33 25.07 -12.55
N PRO A 562 26.99 24.42 -13.54
CA PRO A 562 26.36 24.10 -14.81
C PRO A 562 25.01 23.40 -14.64
N LYS A 563 24.06 23.69 -15.51
CA LYS A 563 22.67 23.19 -15.42
C LYS A 563 22.57 21.66 -15.39
N ARG A 564 23.57 20.93 -15.93
CA ARG A 564 23.70 19.47 -15.83
C ARG A 564 23.81 18.97 -14.38
N LEU A 565 24.28 19.81 -13.46
CA LEU A 565 24.38 19.55 -12.03
C LEU A 565 23.19 20.15 -11.27
N THR A 566 22.94 21.45 -11.46
CA THR A 566 21.98 22.17 -10.60
C THR A 566 20.53 21.80 -10.84
N ILE A 567 20.12 21.50 -12.08
CA ILE A 567 18.74 21.10 -12.36
C ILE A 567 18.40 19.76 -11.71
N PRO A 568 19.18 18.67 -11.89
CA PRO A 568 18.92 17.42 -11.20
C PRO A 568 18.93 17.59 -9.68
N LEU A 569 19.94 18.27 -9.11
CA LEU A 569 20.09 18.44 -7.67
C LEU A 569 18.92 19.20 -7.04
N LEU A 570 18.48 20.31 -7.66
CA LEU A 570 17.30 21.03 -7.20
C LEU A 570 16.02 20.20 -7.33
N ALA A 571 15.93 19.33 -8.33
CA ALA A 571 14.74 18.49 -8.52
C ALA A 571 14.63 17.33 -7.52
N LEU A 572 15.74 16.89 -6.90
CA LEU A 572 15.76 15.72 -6.01
C LEU A 572 14.85 15.92 -4.77
N PRO A 573 14.93 17.02 -4.00
CA PRO A 573 14.04 17.23 -2.84
C PRO A 573 12.56 17.15 -3.21
N TYR A 574 12.14 17.86 -4.27
CA TYR A 574 10.75 17.84 -4.74
C TYR A 574 10.34 16.46 -5.26
N ARG A 575 11.25 15.71 -5.88
CA ARG A 575 10.96 14.33 -6.30
C ARG A 575 10.79 13.41 -5.10
N ALA A 576 11.57 13.57 -4.03
CA ALA A 576 11.52 12.72 -2.85
C ALA A 576 10.15 12.76 -2.15
N VAL A 577 9.56 13.96 -2.04
CA VAL A 577 8.24 14.15 -1.40
C VAL A 577 7.08 13.60 -2.21
N GLN A 578 7.21 13.45 -3.54
CA GLN A 578 6.14 12.94 -4.41
C GLN A 578 5.86 11.43 -4.28
N GLY A 579 6.69 10.69 -3.54
CA GLY A 579 6.51 9.25 -3.32
C GLY A 579 7.79 8.45 -3.54
N GLU A 580 7.72 7.13 -3.40
CA GLU A 580 8.87 6.24 -3.50
C GLU A 580 9.62 6.37 -4.84
N VAL A 581 10.95 6.27 -4.79
CA VAL A 581 11.87 6.40 -5.94
C VAL A 581 12.81 5.21 -6.00
N ASP A 582 13.00 4.66 -7.20
CA ASP A 582 13.90 3.55 -7.54
C ASP A 582 15.20 4.04 -8.20
N LEU A 583 15.61 5.27 -7.88
CA LEU A 583 16.76 5.92 -8.49
C LEU A 583 17.68 6.46 -7.40
N THR A 584 18.99 6.23 -7.54
CA THR A 584 20.01 6.91 -6.74
C THR A 584 20.66 8.02 -7.57
N ALA A 585 20.90 9.20 -7.02
CA ALA A 585 21.77 10.19 -7.65
C ALA A 585 23.18 10.10 -7.04
N PHE A 586 24.22 10.30 -7.86
CA PHE A 586 25.61 10.13 -7.44
C PHE A 586 26.46 11.29 -7.94
N LEU A 587 26.85 12.22 -7.06
CA LEU A 587 27.84 13.24 -7.39
C LEU A 587 29.23 12.65 -7.34
N TYR A 588 29.94 12.76 -8.45
CA TYR A 588 31.27 12.19 -8.61
C TYR A 588 32.27 13.25 -9.07
N GLY A 589 33.46 13.27 -8.49
CA GLY A 589 34.53 14.20 -8.87
C GLY A 589 35.69 14.21 -7.89
N GLY A 590 36.79 14.88 -8.23
CA GLY A 590 37.98 14.98 -7.38
C GLY A 590 37.75 15.70 -6.05
N SER A 591 38.71 15.55 -5.14
CA SER A 591 38.72 16.25 -3.85
C SER A 591 38.73 17.77 -4.05
N GLY A 592 38.04 18.50 -3.17
CA GLY A 592 37.96 19.97 -3.26
C GLY A 592 37.01 20.53 -4.34
N PHE A 593 36.28 19.69 -5.08
CA PHE A 593 35.32 20.14 -6.09
C PHE A 593 33.93 20.51 -5.52
N HIS A 594 33.82 20.70 -4.20
CA HIS A 594 32.60 21.15 -3.51
C HIS A 594 31.35 20.25 -3.66
N LYS A 595 31.54 18.95 -3.95
CA LYS A 595 30.46 17.96 -4.11
C LYS A 595 29.55 17.88 -2.88
N SER A 596 30.14 17.69 -1.70
CA SER A 596 29.40 17.58 -0.43
C SER A 596 28.65 18.87 -0.10
N CYS A 597 29.19 20.04 -0.46
CA CYS A 597 28.50 21.32 -0.27
C CYS A 597 27.26 21.44 -1.17
N LEU A 598 27.34 21.04 -2.45
CA LEU A 598 26.17 21.00 -3.35
C LEU A 598 25.11 20.01 -2.86
N ALA A 599 25.53 18.84 -2.39
CA ALA A 599 24.63 17.84 -1.84
C ALA A 599 23.95 18.33 -0.55
N ALA A 600 24.68 19.03 0.32
CA ALA A 600 24.15 19.63 1.56
C ALA A 600 23.06 20.68 1.27
N LEU A 601 23.26 21.59 0.33
CA LEU A 601 22.22 22.56 -0.07
C LEU A 601 20.93 21.88 -0.56
N SER A 602 21.06 20.73 -1.24
CA SER A 602 19.89 19.93 -1.62
C SER A 602 19.25 19.26 -0.39
N GLN A 603 20.06 18.77 0.55
CA GLN A 603 19.61 18.13 1.78
C GLN A 603 18.88 19.09 2.73
N GLN A 604 19.32 20.36 2.83
CA GLN A 604 18.78 21.37 3.74
C GLN A 604 17.32 21.75 3.44
N HIS A 605 16.78 21.37 2.28
CA HIS A 605 15.33 21.43 2.02
C HIS A 605 14.49 20.59 3.01
N PHE A 606 15.13 19.73 3.82
CA PHE A 606 14.48 18.94 4.87
C PHE A 606 14.86 19.37 6.29
N GLY A 607 15.67 20.41 6.45
CA GLY A 607 16.09 20.97 7.73
C GLY A 607 17.40 21.75 7.62
N SER A 608 17.43 22.96 8.18
CA SER A 608 18.59 23.87 8.14
C SER A 608 19.85 23.27 8.77
N ASP A 609 19.68 22.46 9.82
CA ASP A 609 20.76 21.77 10.53
C ASP A 609 21.48 20.70 9.69
N LEU A 610 20.98 20.36 8.49
CA LEU A 610 21.55 19.34 7.60
C LEU A 610 22.61 19.91 6.62
N HIS A 611 23.44 20.82 7.11
CA HIS A 611 24.55 21.43 6.36
C HIS A 611 25.73 20.45 6.15
N PHE A 612 26.77 20.87 5.43
CA PHE A 612 27.84 19.96 4.98
C PHE A 612 28.58 19.21 6.09
N GLN A 613 28.73 19.81 7.29
CA GLN A 613 29.36 19.15 8.46
C GLN A 613 28.43 18.16 9.17
N ASN A 614 27.14 18.18 8.83
CA ASN A 614 26.08 17.51 9.57
C ASN A 614 25.12 16.81 8.59
N LEU A 615 25.69 16.19 7.56
CA LEU A 615 24.94 15.35 6.63
C LEU A 615 24.40 14.11 7.37
N PRO A 616 23.27 13.55 6.91
CA PRO A 616 22.59 12.49 7.65
C PRO A 616 23.21 11.11 7.43
N GLY A 617 24.06 10.94 6.41
CA GLY A 617 24.69 9.66 6.10
C GLY A 617 26.13 9.81 5.67
N SER A 618 26.93 8.79 5.99
CA SER A 618 28.32 8.65 5.54
C SER A 618 28.59 7.19 5.16
N TRP A 619 29.44 6.98 4.14
CA TRP A 619 29.91 5.64 3.75
C TRP A 619 30.83 4.98 4.77
N MET A 620 31.22 5.67 5.85
CA MET A 620 31.79 5.03 7.04
C MET A 620 30.78 4.16 7.80
N SER A 621 29.48 4.41 7.63
CA SER A 621 28.43 3.62 8.25
C SER A 621 28.26 2.26 7.58
N SER A 622 27.93 1.24 8.36
CA SER A 622 27.62 -0.07 7.78
C SER A 622 26.38 -0.01 6.87
N ALA A 623 26.35 -0.79 5.78
CA ALA A 623 25.18 -0.86 4.90
C ALA A 623 23.88 -1.26 5.63
N ASN A 624 23.98 -2.05 6.71
CA ASN A 624 22.82 -2.40 7.54
C ASN A 624 22.23 -1.19 8.28
N ALA A 625 23.09 -0.31 8.80
CA ALA A 625 22.67 0.90 9.48
C ALA A 625 22.02 1.86 8.47
N LEU A 626 22.68 2.09 7.33
CA LEU A 626 22.15 2.92 6.24
C LEU A 626 20.79 2.42 5.75
N GLU A 627 20.61 1.12 5.49
CA GLU A 627 19.30 0.56 5.10
C GLU A 627 18.20 0.82 6.15
N GLY A 628 18.54 0.72 7.44
CA GLY A 628 17.62 1.00 8.54
C GLY A 628 17.20 2.46 8.58
N THR A 629 18.16 3.37 8.49
CA THR A 629 17.91 4.81 8.48
C THR A 629 17.16 5.25 7.22
N LEU A 630 17.54 4.76 6.04
CA LEU A 630 16.86 5.03 4.77
C LEU A 630 15.41 4.51 4.73
N PHE A 631 15.12 3.46 5.48
CA PHE A 631 13.74 3.03 5.70
C PHE A 631 12.98 4.08 6.52
N LEU A 632 13.53 4.59 7.61
CA LEU A 632 12.87 5.59 8.46
C LEU A 632 12.80 6.99 7.82
N ALA A 633 13.78 7.37 6.99
CA ALA A 633 13.87 8.67 6.33
C ALA A 633 12.83 8.91 5.20
N LYS A 634 11.99 7.91 4.92
CA LYS A 634 10.86 7.90 3.98
C LYS A 634 10.41 9.26 3.42
N ASN A 635 10.29 9.35 2.09
CA ASN A 635 9.85 10.57 1.37
C ASN A 635 10.69 11.83 1.66
N ALA A 636 11.95 11.66 2.09
CA ALA A 636 12.96 12.70 2.13
C ALA A 636 14.13 12.37 1.19
N LEU A 637 14.87 13.41 0.79
CA LEU A 637 16.21 13.25 0.25
C LEU A 637 17.14 12.84 1.40
N PHE A 638 18.01 11.87 1.15
CA PHE A 638 18.98 11.39 2.13
C PHE A 638 20.37 11.31 1.50
N VAL A 639 21.25 12.22 1.92
CA VAL A 639 22.63 12.27 1.46
C VAL A 639 23.48 11.23 2.19
N ILE A 640 24.23 10.43 1.44
CA ILE A 640 25.29 9.56 1.95
C ILE A 640 26.62 10.05 1.40
N ASP A 641 27.36 10.75 2.25
CA ASP A 641 28.58 11.43 1.87
C ASP A 641 29.81 10.51 1.92
N ASP A 642 30.86 10.95 1.24
CA ASP A 642 32.23 10.47 1.43
C ASP A 642 32.52 9.05 0.91
N PHE A 643 32.05 8.73 -0.31
CA PHE A 643 32.46 7.47 -0.96
C PHE A 643 33.89 7.58 -1.50
N ILE A 644 34.86 7.27 -0.65
CA ILE A 644 36.29 7.28 -0.97
C ILE A 644 36.89 5.90 -0.62
N PRO A 645 36.80 4.91 -1.53
CA PRO A 645 37.32 3.57 -1.28
C PRO A 645 38.86 3.60 -1.16
N THR A 646 39.35 3.65 0.07
CA THR A 646 40.78 3.69 0.43
C THR A 646 41.18 2.47 1.26
N GLY A 647 42.48 2.32 1.53
CA GLY A 647 43.01 1.21 2.33
C GLY A 647 43.33 -0.06 1.53
N SER A 648 43.30 -1.20 2.21
CA SER A 648 43.69 -2.48 1.61
C SER A 648 42.76 -2.91 0.47
N ALA A 649 43.17 -3.91 -0.33
CA ALA A 649 42.28 -4.48 -1.35
C ALA A 649 40.95 -5.02 -0.74
N HIS A 650 41.00 -5.52 0.48
CA HIS A 650 39.82 -5.99 1.20
C HIS A 650 38.88 -4.84 1.60
N ASP A 651 39.42 -3.72 2.09
CA ASP A 651 38.63 -2.57 2.54
C ASP A 651 37.95 -1.86 1.37
N ARG A 652 38.67 -1.71 0.25
CA ARG A 652 38.08 -1.20 -1.00
C ARG A 652 36.98 -2.13 -1.52
N ALA A 653 37.20 -3.45 -1.51
CA ALA A 653 36.18 -4.41 -1.90
C ALA A 653 34.95 -4.37 -0.99
N ARG A 654 35.14 -4.17 0.32
CA ARG A 654 34.04 -3.98 1.27
C ARG A 654 33.23 -2.71 0.95
N SER A 655 33.90 -1.59 0.73
CA SER A 655 33.26 -0.31 0.40
C SER A 655 32.40 -0.41 -0.86
N HIS A 656 32.92 -1.06 -1.92
CA HIS A 656 32.13 -1.32 -3.13
C HIS A 656 30.94 -2.25 -2.89
N ARG A 657 31.07 -3.27 -2.02
CA ARG A 657 29.93 -4.15 -1.66
C ARG A 657 28.84 -3.38 -0.91
N ASP A 658 29.22 -2.47 -0.03
CA ASP A 658 28.27 -1.69 0.76
C ASP A 658 27.49 -0.69 -0.12
N VAL A 659 28.17 0.01 -1.05
CA VAL A 659 27.49 0.84 -2.06
C VAL A 659 26.60 0.01 -2.98
N ASP A 660 27.11 -1.11 -3.51
CA ASP A 660 26.34 -1.98 -4.40
C ASP A 660 25.04 -2.43 -3.74
N ARG A 661 25.11 -2.79 -2.46
CA ARG A 661 23.96 -3.20 -1.66
C ARG A 661 22.93 -2.09 -1.51
N VAL A 662 23.34 -0.88 -1.12
CA VAL A 662 22.40 0.25 -0.91
C VAL A 662 21.75 0.67 -2.22
N VAL A 663 22.54 0.85 -3.29
CA VAL A 663 22.06 1.30 -4.60
C VAL A 663 21.15 0.26 -5.24
N ARG A 664 21.51 -1.04 -5.20
CA ARG A 664 20.62 -2.11 -5.68
C ARG A 664 19.36 -2.24 -4.83
N GLY A 665 19.49 -2.10 -3.51
CA GLY A 665 18.36 -2.13 -2.58
C GLY A 665 17.32 -1.07 -2.94
N GLN A 666 17.78 0.16 -3.20
CA GLN A 666 16.90 1.24 -3.64
C GLN A 666 16.32 0.96 -5.04
N GLY A 667 17.15 0.66 -6.04
CA GLY A 667 16.69 0.48 -7.41
C GLY A 667 15.75 -0.71 -7.62
N ASN A 668 15.93 -1.80 -6.86
CA ASN A 668 15.03 -2.94 -6.92
C ASN A 668 13.86 -2.84 -5.92
N ARG A 669 13.80 -1.75 -5.13
CA ARG A 669 12.88 -1.57 -3.98
C ARG A 669 12.84 -2.79 -3.06
N ALA A 670 14.02 -3.34 -2.82
CA ALA A 670 14.23 -4.57 -2.07
C ALA A 670 14.96 -4.29 -0.76
N GLY A 671 14.76 -5.15 0.21
CA GLY A 671 15.50 -5.15 1.47
C GLY A 671 15.73 -6.59 1.93
N ARG A 672 16.66 -6.78 2.86
CA ARG A 672 16.97 -8.10 3.37
C ARG A 672 15.81 -8.64 4.22
N GLN A 673 15.30 -9.82 3.87
CA GLN A 673 14.36 -10.56 4.72
C GLN A 673 15.06 -11.03 5.99
N ARG A 674 14.35 -10.94 7.11
CA ARG A 674 14.83 -11.41 8.40
C ARG A 674 13.71 -12.19 9.07
N MET A 675 14.07 -13.25 9.79
CA MET A 675 13.12 -14.00 10.61
C MET A 675 13.18 -13.51 12.05
N ARG A 676 12.05 -13.63 12.74
CA ARG A 676 11.95 -13.56 14.20
C ARG A 676 12.40 -14.91 14.79
N PRO A 677 12.79 -14.96 16.08
CA PRO A 677 13.14 -16.21 16.74
C PRO A 677 12.05 -17.29 16.70
N ASP A 678 10.77 -16.88 16.61
CA ASP A 678 9.61 -17.76 16.45
C ASP A 678 9.39 -18.28 15.02
N SER A 679 10.38 -18.12 14.15
CA SER A 679 10.36 -18.48 12.73
C SER A 679 9.38 -17.69 11.84
N THR A 680 8.72 -16.65 12.35
CA THR A 680 7.90 -15.75 11.53
C THR A 680 8.76 -14.70 10.83
N LEU A 681 8.27 -14.11 9.72
CA LEU A 681 9.02 -13.10 8.97
C LEU A 681 8.85 -11.71 9.61
N ARG A 682 9.96 -10.96 9.71
CA ARG A 682 9.92 -9.52 9.97
C ARG A 682 9.60 -8.77 8.67
N PRO A 683 8.91 -7.62 8.73
CA PRO A 683 8.76 -6.72 7.61
C PRO A 683 10.11 -6.34 7.04
N VAL A 684 10.15 -6.32 5.71
CA VAL A 684 11.35 -5.99 4.97
C VAL A 684 11.58 -4.48 5.07
N LYS A 685 12.68 -4.09 5.72
CA LYS A 685 13.14 -2.70 5.75
C LYS A 685 13.86 -2.36 4.45
N ARG A 686 13.08 -2.02 3.42
CA ARG A 686 13.61 -1.48 2.14
C ARG A 686 13.86 0.02 2.28
N SER A 687 14.74 0.60 1.46
CA SER A 687 14.86 2.06 1.38
C SER A 687 13.51 2.68 0.99
N ARG A 688 13.10 3.73 1.72
CA ARG A 688 11.91 4.54 1.42
C ARG A 688 12.25 6.00 1.10
N ALA A 689 13.53 6.38 1.25
CA ALA A 689 14.07 7.69 0.91
C ALA A 689 14.65 7.72 -0.51
N LEU A 690 14.86 8.93 -1.03
CA LEU A 690 15.63 9.17 -2.24
C LEU A 690 17.09 9.37 -1.85
N VAL A 691 18.00 8.53 -2.35
CA VAL A 691 19.42 8.61 -1.98
C VAL A 691 20.20 9.52 -2.92
N LEU A 692 21.01 10.40 -2.33
CA LEU A 692 22.03 11.20 -3.01
C LEU A 692 23.41 10.84 -2.45
N CYS A 693 24.26 10.24 -3.27
CA CYS A 693 25.61 9.88 -2.86
C CYS A 693 26.61 10.93 -3.32
N THR A 694 27.71 11.08 -2.58
CA THR A 694 28.91 11.78 -3.08
C THR A 694 30.10 10.83 -3.04
N GLY A 695 31.06 11.01 -3.95
CA GLY A 695 32.27 10.20 -3.97
C GLY A 695 33.37 10.69 -4.89
N GLU A 696 34.57 10.16 -4.68
CA GLU A 696 35.75 10.37 -5.52
C GLU A 696 36.00 9.23 -6.51
N GLU A 697 35.35 8.07 -6.32
CA GLU A 697 35.29 6.95 -7.26
C GLU A 697 33.83 6.65 -7.61
N LEU A 698 33.56 6.14 -8.82
CA LEU A 698 32.24 5.56 -9.13
C LEU A 698 32.20 4.09 -8.69
N PRO A 699 31.08 3.62 -8.15
CA PRO A 699 30.93 2.21 -7.85
C PRO A 699 30.93 1.36 -9.13
N ARG A 700 31.47 0.14 -9.04
CA ARG A 700 31.77 -0.71 -10.19
C ARG A 700 30.55 -1.54 -10.63
N GLY A 701 30.38 -1.70 -11.94
CA GLY A 701 29.45 -2.66 -12.55
C GLY A 701 28.29 -2.01 -13.31
N GLU A 702 28.10 -2.39 -14.57
CA GLU A 702 27.11 -1.81 -15.49
C GLU A 702 25.67 -1.84 -14.95
N SER A 703 25.31 -2.95 -14.29
CA SER A 703 23.98 -3.08 -13.68
C SER A 703 23.74 -2.02 -12.59
N LEU A 704 24.78 -1.63 -11.86
CA LEU A 704 24.65 -0.61 -10.82
C LEU A 704 24.47 0.78 -11.44
N THR A 705 25.29 1.10 -12.44
CA THR A 705 25.24 2.38 -13.15
C THR A 705 23.86 2.63 -13.78
N ALA A 706 23.20 1.60 -14.30
CA ALA A 706 21.84 1.70 -14.84
C ALA A 706 20.76 2.11 -13.81
N ARG A 707 21.06 2.06 -12.51
CA ARG A 707 20.16 2.45 -11.41
C ARG A 707 20.49 3.83 -10.84
N MET A 708 21.47 4.53 -11.42
CA MET A 708 21.97 5.80 -10.92
C MET A 708 21.84 6.91 -11.97
N ILE A 709 21.57 8.13 -11.51
CA ILE A 709 21.94 9.35 -12.24
C ILE A 709 23.33 9.75 -11.75
N VAL A 710 24.32 9.66 -12.64
CA VAL A 710 25.70 10.10 -12.35
C VAL A 710 25.84 11.58 -12.70
N LEU A 711 26.31 12.37 -11.73
CA LEU A 711 26.47 13.82 -11.82
C LEU A 711 27.95 14.16 -11.68
N PRO A 712 28.71 14.24 -12.79
CA PRO A 712 30.14 14.55 -12.74
C PRO A 712 30.38 16.03 -12.43
N VAL A 713 31.11 16.29 -11.36
CA VAL A 713 31.57 17.61 -10.92
C VAL A 713 33.05 17.75 -11.27
N GLY A 714 33.39 18.77 -12.03
CA GLY A 714 34.73 19.12 -12.43
C GLY A 714 35.33 20.27 -11.61
N PRO A 715 36.64 20.50 -11.73
CA PRO A 715 37.30 21.64 -11.11
C PRO A 715 36.74 22.96 -11.67
N GLY A 716 36.37 23.88 -10.79
CA GLY A 716 35.86 25.20 -11.18
C GLY A 716 34.38 25.22 -11.64
N ASP A 717 33.67 24.09 -11.63
CA ASP A 717 32.24 24.05 -11.96
C ASP A 717 31.39 24.85 -10.96
N VAL A 718 31.83 24.97 -9.70
CA VAL A 718 31.05 25.61 -8.63
C VAL A 718 31.51 27.05 -8.42
N ASN A 719 30.58 27.99 -8.54
CA ASN A 719 30.81 29.39 -8.20
C ASN A 719 30.88 29.55 -6.67
N ARG A 720 32.06 29.88 -6.15
CA ARG A 720 32.34 29.96 -4.71
C ARG A 720 31.67 31.13 -4.00
N GLU A 721 31.54 32.28 -4.67
CA GLU A 721 30.90 33.46 -4.06
C GLU A 721 29.40 33.25 -3.89
N LEU A 722 28.75 32.71 -4.93
CA LEU A 722 27.34 32.33 -4.85
C LEU A 722 27.11 31.17 -3.87
N LEU A 723 28.06 30.22 -3.76
CA LEU A 723 27.97 29.11 -2.82
C LEU A 723 27.81 29.59 -1.37
N SER A 724 28.64 30.54 -0.94
CA SER A 724 28.52 31.11 0.41
C SER A 724 27.18 31.81 0.65
N THR A 725 26.65 32.47 -0.38
CA THR A 725 25.33 33.13 -0.29
C THR A 725 24.22 32.09 -0.14
N CYS A 726 24.21 31.04 -0.97
CA CYS A 726 23.22 29.97 -0.86
C CYS A 726 23.33 29.17 0.45
N GLN A 727 24.53 29.04 1.01
CA GLN A 727 24.72 28.43 2.34
C GLN A 727 24.10 29.29 3.43
N ALA A 728 24.30 30.61 3.39
CA ALA A 728 23.67 31.51 4.34
C ALA A 728 22.13 31.49 4.21
N ASP A 729 21.60 31.47 2.99
CA ASP A 729 20.16 31.33 2.75
C ASP A 729 19.62 30.00 3.33
N ALA A 730 20.34 28.88 3.12
CA ALA A 730 19.92 27.56 3.59
C ALA A 730 20.05 27.37 5.12
N ASP A 731 21.04 28.00 5.75
CA ASP A 731 21.23 27.98 7.20
C ASP A 731 20.14 28.80 7.91
N ALA A 732 19.53 29.78 7.23
CA ALA A 732 18.44 30.60 7.77
C ALA A 732 17.08 29.88 7.80
N GLY A 733 16.91 28.78 7.05
CA GLY A 733 15.68 27.97 7.03
C GLY A 733 14.99 27.94 5.67
#